data_AF-A0AAE0UYQ2-F1
#
_entry.id   AF-A0AAE0UYQ2-F1
#
_cell.length_a   1.000
_cell.length_b   1.000
_cell.length_c   1.000
_cell.angle_alpha   90.00
_cell.angle_beta   90.00
_cell.angle_gamma   90.00
#
_symmetry.space_group_name_H-M   'P 1'
#
loop_
_entity.id
_entity.type
_entity.pdbx_description
1 polymer ?
#
loop_
_entity_poly.entity_id
_entity_poly.type
_entity_poly.pdbx_seq_one_letter_code
_entity_poly.pdbx_strand_id
1 'polypeptide(L)'
;MERRKVDILCVQETRWKGSKACSIGAGFKLFYYGVDSKRNGVGVVLKEEFVRNVLEVKRVSDRVMSLKLEIEGVMLNVVSGYAPQVGCELEEKERFWSELDEVMESIPTGERVVIGADFNGHVGEGNTGDEEVMGKFGVKERNLEGQMVVDFAKRMDMGVVNTYFQKREEHRVTYKSGGRRTQVDYILCRRGNLKEISDCNVVVGESVARQHRMVVCRMTLMVCKKKRSEIEKKTKWWKLKKEECCEEFRQKLRQALGGQVVLPDDWETTAEVIRETGRKVLGVSSGRRKEDKETWWWNEEVQDSIQRKRLAKKKWDMDRTEENRQEYKELQCRVKREVSKAKQKAYDELYTRLDTREGEKDLYRLARQRDRDGKDVQQVRVIKGRDGRVLTSEESVQRRWKEYFEELMNEENEREKRVEGVKSVEQKVDKIRKDEVRKALKRMKSGKAVGPDDIPVEVWKCLGEAAVEFLASLFNRVLESERMPEEWRRSVLVPIFKNKGDVQSCSNYRGIKLMSHTMKLWERVVEARLRKVVEICEQQYGFMPRKSTTDAIFALRILMEKYRDGQRELHCVFVDLEKAYDRVLREELWYWRVWERGRGSSTSIQVARQEPPGGPAAGSHTLVAVAQRTWSEAKSDTCAGQEDSERGKKESKDHHQGHPDESGLCWWQHLKADSPRTLHTAGFHGRRPRRTPLLQISRTNARLAFANVHLDKEEDFWSSVLWSDETKIELFGHNDVAFIWRKKGEAFNPKNTIPTVKHGGGNRMFWGCFSAGGPGNLITVNGTMKKEQYIKILNNNNNNNNNIRQSAEKLGLGHQWTFQHDNDPKHTAKVVKKWLTDKNINVLQWPSQSPDLNPIENLWRELKIRVMARRPSNLKELELIAKDEWAKIPVETCKKLGFPPPVQRHAL
;
A
#
# COMPACT_ATOMS: atom_id res chain seq x y z
N MET A 1 12.13 22.68 14.12
CA MET A 1 12.78 22.76 12.79
C MET A 1 12.41 24.05 12.04
N GLU A 2 11.14 24.35 11.75
CA GLU A 2 10.75 25.57 10.99
C GLU A 2 11.31 26.89 11.56
N ARG A 3 11.13 27.15 12.86
CA ARG A 3 11.61 28.40 13.50
C ARG A 3 13.10 28.65 13.32
N ARG A 4 13.90 27.57 13.29
CA ARG A 4 15.35 27.60 13.19
C ARG A 4 15.87 27.27 11.78
N LYS A 5 14.97 27.07 10.81
CA LYS A 5 15.29 26.70 9.42
C LYS A 5 16.22 25.47 9.35
N VAL A 6 15.94 24.46 10.16
CA VAL A 6 16.69 23.19 10.13
C VAL A 6 16.15 22.33 8.99
N ASP A 7 17.02 21.92 8.07
CA ASP A 7 16.65 21.15 6.89
C ASP A 7 16.77 19.63 7.09
N ILE A 8 17.75 19.20 7.90
CA ILE A 8 18.06 17.79 8.24
C ILE A 8 18.24 17.70 9.75
N LEU A 9 17.62 16.71 10.41
CA LEU A 9 17.74 16.48 11.84
C LEU A 9 17.88 14.99 12.15
N CYS A 10 18.97 14.60 12.78
CA CYS A 10 19.10 13.27 13.39
C CYS A 10 18.36 13.26 14.74
N VAL A 11 17.61 12.18 14.99
CA VAL A 11 16.88 11.97 16.25
C VAL A 11 17.18 10.57 16.79
N GLN A 12 17.40 10.51 18.10
CA GLN A 12 17.64 9.28 18.86
C GLN A 12 16.50 9.04 19.85
N GLU A 13 16.45 7.83 20.43
CA GLU A 13 15.37 7.38 21.32
C GLU A 13 13.95 7.60 20.74
N THR A 14 13.76 7.31 19.46
CA THR A 14 12.44 7.52 18.83
C THR A 14 11.34 6.69 19.48
N ARG A 15 11.67 5.51 20.03
CA ARG A 15 10.75 4.53 20.66
C ARG A 15 9.62 4.07 19.73
N TRP A 16 9.80 4.26 18.43
CA TRP A 16 8.86 3.84 17.41
C TRP A 16 9.24 2.44 16.91
N LYS A 17 8.22 1.58 16.78
CA LYS A 17 8.43 0.21 16.30
C LYS A 17 8.31 0.12 14.78
N GLY A 18 9.28 -0.55 14.18
CA GLY A 18 9.33 -0.91 12.76
C GLY A 18 10.36 -0.12 11.96
N SER A 19 10.41 -0.44 10.68
CA SER A 19 11.23 0.18 9.66
C SER A 19 10.32 0.90 8.66
N LYS A 20 10.15 2.22 8.80
CA LYS A 20 9.24 3.00 7.94
C LYS A 20 9.75 4.41 7.69
N ALA A 21 9.09 5.09 6.75
CA ALA A 21 9.12 6.54 6.63
C ALA A 21 7.70 7.10 6.77
N CYS A 22 7.54 8.27 7.38
CA CYS A 22 6.24 8.92 7.52
C CYS A 22 6.36 10.45 7.46
N SER A 23 5.36 11.09 6.85
CA SER A 23 5.22 12.54 6.95
C SER A 23 4.75 12.91 8.36
N ILE A 24 5.47 13.82 9.02
CA ILE A 24 5.15 14.30 10.38
C ILE A 24 4.43 15.65 10.37
N GLY A 25 4.01 16.12 9.19
CA GLY A 25 3.36 17.40 8.98
C GLY A 25 4.34 18.58 8.81
N ALA A 26 3.81 19.76 8.51
CA ALA A 26 4.58 21.01 8.35
C ALA A 26 5.72 20.94 7.30
N GLY A 27 5.60 20.06 6.31
CA GLY A 27 6.61 19.89 5.26
C GLY A 27 7.86 19.13 5.70
N PHE A 28 7.74 18.17 6.64
CA PHE A 28 8.83 17.29 7.07
C PHE A 28 8.45 15.81 6.99
N LYS A 29 9.43 14.96 6.69
CA LYS A 29 9.32 13.51 6.64
C LYS A 29 10.38 12.87 7.54
N LEU A 30 9.94 11.96 8.40
CA LEU A 30 10.78 11.16 9.29
C LEU A 30 11.05 9.80 8.67
N PHE A 31 12.31 9.40 8.62
CA PHE A 31 12.78 8.04 8.38
C PHE A 31 13.21 7.48 9.72
N TYR A 32 12.73 6.30 10.12
CA TYR A 32 13.08 5.73 11.42
C TYR A 32 13.27 4.22 11.36
N TYR A 33 13.98 3.72 12.36
CA TYR A 33 14.13 2.30 12.64
C TYR A 33 14.15 2.06 14.15
N GLY A 34 13.36 1.08 14.60
CA GLY A 34 13.34 0.63 15.98
C GLY A 34 12.70 -0.75 16.12
N VAL A 35 13.24 -1.60 16.98
CA VAL A 35 12.82 -3.00 17.13
C VAL A 35 11.79 -3.17 18.25
N ASP A 36 11.96 -2.48 19.38
CA ASP A 36 11.09 -2.54 20.55
C ASP A 36 10.62 -1.16 21.03
N SER A 37 9.38 -1.04 21.48
CA SER A 37 8.73 0.26 21.78
C SER A 37 9.17 0.90 23.10
N LYS A 38 10.16 0.33 23.79
CA LYS A 38 10.51 0.70 25.18
C LYS A 38 11.91 1.26 25.40
N ARG A 39 12.90 1.02 24.53
CA ARG A 39 14.31 1.36 24.83
C ARG A 39 15.03 2.15 23.74
N ASN A 40 15.12 1.63 22.51
CA ASN A 40 16.02 2.18 21.48
C ASN A 40 15.25 2.68 20.25
N GLY A 41 15.93 3.45 19.40
CA GLY A 41 15.45 3.80 18.07
C GLY A 41 16.14 5.03 17.51
N VAL A 42 16.44 4.98 16.22
CA VAL A 42 17.07 6.07 15.47
C VAL A 42 16.15 6.59 14.39
N GLY A 43 16.32 7.87 14.06
CA GLY A 43 15.61 8.53 12.99
C GLY A 43 16.40 9.65 12.35
N VAL A 44 16.00 9.99 11.13
CA VAL A 44 16.42 11.20 10.41
C VAL A 44 15.17 11.88 9.87
N VAL A 45 14.99 13.15 10.24
CA VAL A 45 13.93 14.02 9.75
C VAL A 45 14.49 14.89 8.64
N LEU A 46 13.83 14.85 7.48
CA LEU A 46 14.16 15.65 6.30
C LEU A 46 13.03 16.60 5.97
N LYS A 47 13.36 17.82 5.58
CA LYS A 47 12.42 18.75 4.95
C LYS A 47 11.97 18.21 3.60
N GLU A 48 10.70 18.41 3.28
CA GLU A 48 10.01 17.81 2.13
C GLU A 48 10.71 18.08 0.79
N GLU A 49 11.35 19.24 0.65
CA GLU A 49 12.11 19.61 -0.54
C GLU A 49 13.33 18.71 -0.83
N PHE A 50 13.90 18.08 0.21
CA PHE A 50 15.01 17.13 0.13
C PHE A 50 14.56 15.67 0.10
N VAL A 51 13.29 15.38 0.41
CA VAL A 51 12.76 13.99 0.37
C VAL A 51 12.87 13.39 -1.04
N ARG A 52 12.68 14.22 -2.08
CA ARG A 52 12.86 13.81 -3.48
C ARG A 52 14.31 13.54 -3.88
N ASN A 53 15.27 13.92 -3.04
CA ASN A 53 16.70 13.78 -3.24
C ASN A 53 17.27 12.54 -2.52
N VAL A 54 16.44 11.80 -1.77
CA VAL A 54 16.83 10.55 -1.10
C VAL A 54 17.03 9.45 -2.14
N LEU A 55 18.25 8.92 -2.18
CA LEU A 55 18.65 7.84 -3.08
C LEU A 55 18.63 6.47 -2.38
N GLU A 56 19.00 6.44 -1.10
CA GLU A 56 19.14 5.21 -0.33
C GLU A 56 18.87 5.48 1.15
N VAL A 57 18.25 4.51 1.83
CA VAL A 57 18.05 4.51 3.29
C VAL A 57 18.54 3.17 3.83
N LYS A 58 19.73 3.16 4.44
CA LYS A 58 20.29 1.98 5.12
C LYS A 58 19.89 2.01 6.59
N ARG A 59 19.19 0.98 7.05
CA ARG A 59 18.80 0.81 8.45
C ARG A 59 19.53 -0.41 8.98
N VAL A 60 20.65 -0.16 9.65
CA VAL A 60 21.57 -1.22 10.09
C VAL A 60 21.06 -1.84 11.37
N SER A 61 20.78 -1.00 12.37
CA SER A 61 20.27 -1.42 13.68
C SER A 61 19.38 -0.35 14.31
N ASP A 62 18.80 -0.63 15.47
CA ASP A 62 18.04 0.33 16.30
C ASP A 62 18.92 1.45 16.88
N ARG A 63 20.24 1.40 16.59
CA ARG A 63 21.26 2.36 16.98
C ARG A 63 21.96 3.06 15.82
N VAL A 64 21.93 2.50 14.59
CA VAL A 64 22.62 3.08 13.43
C VAL A 64 21.74 3.07 12.18
N MET A 65 21.61 4.23 11.55
CA MET A 65 21.00 4.36 10.22
C MET A 65 21.71 5.41 9.37
N SER A 66 21.67 5.24 8.05
CA SER A 66 22.28 6.15 7.08
C SER A 66 21.31 6.50 5.95
N LEU A 67 21.26 7.77 5.57
CA LEU A 67 20.52 8.28 4.43
C LEU A 67 21.48 8.88 3.41
N LYS A 68 21.36 8.43 2.17
CA LYS A 68 22.12 8.98 1.02
C LYS A 68 21.25 9.97 0.25
N LEU A 69 21.74 11.20 0.12
CA LEU A 69 21.07 12.32 -0.56
C LEU A 69 21.91 12.77 -1.76
N GLU A 70 21.27 13.12 -2.88
CA GLU A 70 21.89 13.82 -4.00
C GLU A 70 21.37 15.25 -4.08
N ILE A 71 22.18 16.23 -3.69
CA ILE A 71 21.79 17.64 -3.69
C ILE A 71 22.54 18.35 -4.81
N GLU A 72 21.82 18.56 -5.92
CA GLU A 72 22.30 19.32 -7.08
C GLU A 72 23.68 18.84 -7.62
N GLY A 73 23.90 17.53 -7.65
CA GLY A 73 25.14 16.89 -8.11
C GLY A 73 26.13 16.52 -7.00
N VAL A 74 25.89 16.92 -5.75
CA VAL A 74 26.72 16.53 -4.59
C VAL A 74 26.06 15.38 -3.85
N MET A 75 26.81 14.30 -3.62
CA MET A 75 26.37 13.14 -2.83
C MET A 75 26.68 13.40 -1.35
N LEU A 76 25.63 13.46 -0.52
CA LEU A 76 25.71 13.67 0.93
C LEU A 76 25.12 12.47 1.67
N ASN A 77 25.92 11.85 2.54
CA ASN A 77 25.49 10.78 3.42
C ASN A 77 25.27 11.34 4.83
N VAL A 78 24.07 11.16 5.36
CA VAL A 78 23.69 11.57 6.72
C VAL A 78 23.53 10.32 7.56
N VAL A 79 24.40 10.16 8.56
CA VAL A 79 24.38 9.02 9.47
C VAL A 79 23.82 9.47 10.82
N SER A 80 22.87 8.72 11.36
CA SER A 80 22.30 8.92 12.69
C SER A 80 22.72 7.75 13.57
N GLY A 81 23.40 8.05 14.67
CA GLY A 81 23.92 7.08 15.63
C GLY A 81 23.37 7.29 17.04
N TYR A 82 23.22 6.21 17.79
CA TYR A 82 22.87 6.19 19.21
C TYR A 82 23.73 5.16 19.96
N ALA A 83 24.85 5.63 20.52
CA ALA A 83 25.80 4.77 21.21
C ALA A 83 25.22 4.25 22.55
N PRO A 84 25.64 3.06 23.01
CA PRO A 84 25.26 2.55 24.33
C PRO A 84 25.70 3.47 25.48
N GLN A 85 25.01 3.42 26.63
CA GLN A 85 25.31 4.26 27.79
C GLN A 85 26.57 3.79 28.54
N VAL A 86 27.13 4.70 29.34
CA VAL A 86 28.25 4.42 30.26
C VAL A 86 27.80 3.35 31.27
N GLY A 87 28.37 2.15 31.16
CA GLY A 87 28.04 0.97 32.00
C GLY A 87 27.34 -0.19 31.27
N CYS A 88 27.02 -0.05 29.98
CA CYS A 88 26.60 -1.19 29.15
C CYS A 88 27.76 -2.18 28.91
N GLU A 89 27.39 -3.45 28.65
CA GLU A 89 28.33 -4.53 28.30
C GLU A 89 29.26 -4.14 27.14
N LEU A 90 30.51 -4.59 27.21
CA LEU A 90 31.54 -4.28 26.20
C LEU A 90 31.11 -4.75 24.80
N GLU A 91 30.49 -5.93 24.72
CA GLU A 91 29.98 -6.52 23.47
C GLU A 91 28.95 -5.61 22.77
N GLU A 92 28.08 -4.93 23.52
CA GLU A 92 27.09 -4.01 22.93
C GLU A 92 27.77 -2.75 22.36
N LYS A 93 28.84 -2.29 23.01
CA LYS A 93 29.64 -1.16 22.53
C LYS A 93 30.42 -1.53 21.27
N GLU A 94 31.08 -2.69 21.27
CA GLU A 94 31.83 -3.19 20.12
C GLU A 94 30.93 -3.38 18.89
N ARG A 95 29.73 -3.94 19.09
CA ARG A 95 28.75 -4.09 18.01
C ARG A 95 28.36 -2.74 17.40
N PHE A 96 28.09 -1.72 18.22
CA PHE A 96 27.74 -0.38 17.71
C PHE A 96 28.86 0.23 16.86
N TRP A 97 30.12 0.12 17.31
CA TRP A 97 31.27 0.65 16.58
C TRP A 97 31.54 -0.12 15.29
N SER A 98 31.42 -1.45 15.31
CA SER A 98 31.56 -2.29 14.12
C SER A 98 30.48 -1.97 13.06
N GLU A 99 29.23 -1.80 13.48
CA GLU A 99 28.13 -1.39 12.59
C GLU A 99 28.38 0.01 11.98
N LEU A 100 28.92 0.93 12.76
CA LEU A 100 29.25 2.28 12.29
C LEU A 100 30.44 2.25 11.30
N ASP A 101 31.44 1.43 11.56
CA ASP A 101 32.60 1.23 10.68
C ASP A 101 32.15 0.65 9.32
N GLU A 102 31.31 -0.38 9.31
CA GLU A 102 30.76 -0.98 8.07
C GLU A 102 30.00 0.06 7.23
N VAL A 103 29.20 0.91 7.88
CA VAL A 103 28.49 2.00 7.19
C VAL A 103 29.49 2.96 6.54
N MET A 104 30.55 3.34 7.25
CA MET A 104 31.55 4.27 6.76
C MET A 104 32.40 3.70 5.62
N GLU A 105 32.81 2.43 5.73
CA GLU A 105 33.54 1.71 4.67
C GLU A 105 32.71 1.58 3.39
N SER A 106 31.38 1.45 3.54
CA SER A 106 30.47 1.41 2.39
C SER A 106 30.33 2.75 1.63
N ILE A 107 30.83 3.87 2.19
CA ILE A 107 30.68 5.20 1.61
C ILE A 107 31.98 5.63 0.88
N PRO A 108 31.95 5.82 -0.46
CA PRO A 108 33.14 6.22 -1.22
C PRO A 108 33.78 7.51 -0.70
N THR A 109 35.11 7.60 -0.69
CA THR A 109 35.90 8.72 -0.15
C THR A 109 35.59 10.09 -0.79
N GLY A 110 35.13 10.10 -2.06
CA GLY A 110 34.72 11.33 -2.75
C GLY A 110 33.38 11.93 -2.31
N GLU A 111 32.55 11.17 -1.58
CA GLU A 111 31.23 11.63 -1.13
C GLU A 111 31.32 12.44 0.18
N ARG A 112 30.33 13.29 0.44
CA ARG A 112 30.23 14.04 1.71
C ARG A 112 29.60 13.16 2.78
N VAL A 113 30.08 13.26 4.02
CA VAL A 113 29.52 12.52 5.16
C VAL A 113 29.34 13.46 6.34
N VAL A 114 28.14 13.41 6.95
CA VAL A 114 27.82 14.08 8.21
C VAL A 114 27.19 13.04 9.15
N ILE A 115 27.79 12.84 10.31
CA ILE A 115 27.26 11.96 11.36
C ILE A 115 26.71 12.86 12.45
N GLY A 116 25.43 12.70 12.79
CA GLY A 116 24.81 13.32 13.96
C GLY A 116 24.43 12.23 14.94
N ALA A 117 25.13 12.13 16.07
CA ALA A 117 24.93 11.03 17.00
C ALA A 117 25.04 11.46 18.46
N ASP A 118 24.30 10.76 19.30
CA ASP A 118 24.50 10.76 20.74
C ASP A 118 25.49 9.62 21.06
N PHE A 119 26.72 9.99 21.37
CA PHE A 119 27.80 9.04 21.61
C PHE A 119 27.94 8.64 23.07
N ASN A 120 27.20 9.28 23.99
CA ASN A 120 27.31 9.02 25.43
C ASN A 120 28.75 9.12 26.02
N GLY A 121 29.68 9.74 25.30
CA GLY A 121 31.09 9.93 25.68
C GLY A 121 31.48 11.40 25.78
N HIS A 122 32.54 11.70 26.53
CA HIS A 122 33.11 13.04 26.70
C HIS A 122 34.47 13.10 26.02
N VAL A 123 34.59 13.84 24.91
CA VAL A 123 35.86 13.96 24.16
C VAL A 123 36.91 14.84 24.86
N GLY A 124 36.52 15.63 25.85
CA GLY A 124 37.41 16.45 26.67
C GLY A 124 37.69 17.86 26.15
N GLU A 125 38.25 18.73 26.99
CA GLU A 125 38.77 20.06 26.66
C GLU A 125 40.23 19.99 26.19
N GLY A 126 40.60 20.84 25.22
CA GLY A 126 41.91 20.79 24.58
C GLY A 126 41.98 19.75 23.44
N ASN A 127 43.07 19.76 22.69
CA ASN A 127 43.26 18.88 21.53
C ASN A 127 44.69 18.32 21.41
N THR A 128 45.48 18.38 22.49
CA THR A 128 46.89 17.96 22.50
C THR A 128 47.01 16.48 22.15
N GLY A 129 47.63 16.17 21.00
CA GLY A 129 47.75 14.80 20.45
C GLY A 129 46.59 14.33 19.57
N ASP A 130 45.57 15.17 19.38
CA ASP A 130 44.38 14.92 18.56
C ASP A 130 44.04 16.12 17.65
N GLU A 131 45.01 17.00 17.38
CA GLU A 131 44.81 18.26 16.66
C GLU A 131 44.22 18.06 15.26
N GLU A 132 44.44 16.89 14.68
CA GLU A 132 43.96 16.51 13.36
C GLU A 132 42.44 16.28 13.30
N VAL A 133 41.82 15.86 14.41
CA VAL A 133 40.43 15.40 14.47
C VAL A 133 39.54 16.22 15.39
N MET A 134 40.12 17.00 16.30
CA MET A 134 39.36 17.86 17.20
C MET A 134 39.99 19.24 17.42
N GLY A 135 39.13 20.23 17.65
CA GLY A 135 39.50 21.57 18.06
C GLY A 135 39.64 21.71 19.57
N LYS A 136 40.04 22.91 20.02
CA LYS A 136 40.42 23.18 21.43
C LYS A 136 39.24 23.35 22.38
N PHE A 137 38.01 23.49 21.88
CA PHE A 137 36.89 24.03 22.64
C PHE A 137 35.89 22.97 23.17
N GLY A 138 36.34 21.75 23.44
CA GLY A 138 35.52 20.74 24.11
C GLY A 138 35.18 21.08 25.57
N VAL A 139 34.50 20.17 26.27
CA VAL A 139 33.99 20.37 27.63
C VAL A 139 34.36 19.18 28.50
N LYS A 140 34.78 19.45 29.75
CA LYS A 140 35.17 18.46 30.77
C LYS A 140 36.42 17.66 30.42
N GLU A 141 36.79 16.72 31.29
CA GLU A 141 37.85 15.73 31.02
C GLU A 141 37.34 14.60 30.13
N ARG A 142 38.26 14.00 29.38
CA ARG A 142 37.96 12.89 28.48
C ARG A 142 37.69 11.61 29.27
N ASN A 143 36.63 10.88 28.90
CA ASN A 143 36.36 9.53 29.43
C ASN A 143 36.66 8.45 28.37
N LEU A 144 36.58 7.17 28.78
CA LEU A 144 36.85 6.03 27.89
C LEU A 144 35.98 6.06 26.62
N GLU A 145 34.68 6.28 26.77
CA GLU A 145 33.76 6.38 25.63
C GLU A 145 34.11 7.55 24.70
N GLY A 146 34.55 8.68 25.26
CA GLY A 146 35.04 9.82 24.49
C GLY A 146 36.34 9.53 23.74
N GLN A 147 37.23 8.71 24.30
CA GLN A 147 38.41 8.21 23.60
C GLN A 147 38.02 7.35 22.41
N MET A 148 37.01 6.48 22.54
CA MET A 148 36.51 5.68 21.41
C MET A 148 35.99 6.56 20.26
N VAL A 149 35.34 7.68 20.57
CA VAL A 149 34.88 8.66 19.55
C VAL A 149 36.08 9.29 18.83
N VAL A 150 37.13 9.66 19.57
CA VAL A 150 38.35 10.25 19.00
C VAL A 150 39.10 9.23 18.15
N ASP A 151 39.23 7.99 18.62
CA ASP A 151 39.89 6.90 17.88
C ASP A 151 39.14 6.58 16.59
N PHE A 152 37.81 6.52 16.64
CA PHE A 152 36.98 6.38 15.46
C PHE A 152 37.19 7.55 14.48
N ALA A 153 37.23 8.78 15.00
CA ALA A 153 37.46 9.96 14.16
C ALA A 153 38.83 9.93 13.47
N LYS A 154 39.88 9.44 14.15
CA LYS A 154 41.22 9.23 13.56
C LYS A 154 41.20 8.16 12.48
N ARG A 155 40.61 6.99 12.76
CA ARG A 155 40.55 5.87 11.80
C ARG A 155 39.82 6.23 10.51
N MET A 156 38.73 7.02 10.61
CA MET A 156 37.86 7.35 9.48
C MET A 156 38.10 8.75 8.87
N ASP A 157 39.18 9.44 9.25
CA ASP A 157 39.53 10.80 8.80
C ASP A 157 38.38 11.82 8.99
N MET A 158 37.82 11.85 10.20
CA MET A 158 36.68 12.70 10.58
C MET A 158 37.11 13.80 11.55
N GLY A 159 36.43 14.95 11.48
CA GLY A 159 36.55 16.05 12.44
C GLY A 159 35.35 16.14 13.37
N VAL A 160 35.59 16.28 14.68
CA VAL A 160 34.59 16.53 15.72
C VAL A 160 34.17 18.01 15.69
N VAL A 161 33.17 18.31 14.86
CA VAL A 161 32.77 19.68 14.49
C VAL A 161 32.52 20.58 15.71
N ASN A 162 31.88 20.05 16.75
CA ASN A 162 31.50 20.78 17.95
C ASN A 162 32.71 21.42 18.68
N THR A 163 33.92 20.91 18.49
CA THR A 163 35.12 21.31 19.25
C THR A 163 35.94 22.42 18.56
N TYR A 164 35.66 22.74 17.30
CA TYR A 164 36.41 23.74 16.53
C TYR A 164 35.97 25.19 16.76
N PHE A 165 34.76 25.41 17.27
CA PHE A 165 34.17 26.75 17.40
C PHE A 165 34.22 27.25 18.84
N GLN A 166 34.81 28.43 19.04
CA GLN A 166 34.81 29.10 20.35
C GLN A 166 33.41 29.61 20.68
N LYS A 167 32.79 29.08 21.75
CA LYS A 167 31.47 29.48 22.24
C LYS A 167 31.45 29.57 23.76
N ARG A 168 30.48 30.31 24.31
CA ARG A 168 30.20 30.29 25.76
C ARG A 168 29.89 28.86 26.21
N GLU A 169 30.30 28.47 27.40
CA GLU A 169 30.14 27.11 27.93
C GLU A 169 28.68 26.60 27.85
N GLU A 170 27.70 27.47 28.13
CA GLU A 170 26.27 27.12 28.00
C GLU A 170 25.85 26.68 26.60
N HIS A 171 26.52 27.18 25.57
CA HIS A 171 26.30 26.85 24.16
C HIS A 171 27.19 25.69 23.67
N ARG A 172 27.97 25.06 24.57
CA ARG A 172 28.76 23.84 24.32
C ARG A 172 28.18 22.61 25.02
N VAL A 173 27.50 22.81 26.15
CA VAL A 173 26.81 21.75 26.91
C VAL A 173 25.57 21.26 26.17
N THR A 174 25.53 19.98 25.83
CA THR A 174 24.43 19.34 25.07
C THR A 174 23.44 18.60 25.99
N TYR A 175 23.89 18.13 27.16
CA TYR A 175 23.06 17.42 28.13
C TYR A 175 23.07 18.10 29.51
N LYS A 176 21.88 18.23 30.12
CA LYS A 176 21.70 18.80 31.46
C LYS A 176 20.66 18.01 32.26
N SER A 177 21.08 17.32 33.32
CA SER A 177 20.17 16.64 34.26
C SER A 177 20.73 16.59 35.68
N GLY A 178 19.90 16.83 36.69
CA GLY A 178 20.28 16.70 38.11
C GLY A 178 21.52 17.50 38.52
N GLY A 179 21.72 18.71 37.96
CA GLY A 179 22.90 19.54 38.20
C GLY A 179 24.14 19.19 37.36
N ARG A 180 24.16 18.02 36.71
CA ARG A 180 25.23 17.62 35.78
C ARG A 180 25.05 18.33 34.44
N ARG A 181 26.15 18.85 33.91
CA ARG A 181 26.27 19.50 32.59
C ARG A 181 27.33 18.75 31.79
N THR A 182 26.98 18.18 30.64
CA THR A 182 27.90 17.37 29.83
C THR A 182 27.72 17.63 28.35
N GLN A 183 28.73 17.25 27.57
CA GLN A 183 28.68 17.19 26.11
C GLN A 183 28.75 15.71 25.73
N VAL A 184 27.73 15.22 25.03
CA VAL A 184 27.60 13.81 24.58
C VAL A 184 27.05 13.69 23.17
N ASP A 185 26.37 14.74 22.69
CA ASP A 185 25.84 14.83 21.33
C ASP A 185 26.87 15.52 20.41
N TYR A 186 27.34 14.81 19.39
CA TYR A 186 28.37 15.32 18.48
C TYR A 186 27.93 15.26 17.02
N ILE A 187 28.41 16.24 16.26
CA ILE A 187 28.38 16.23 14.81
C ILE A 187 29.81 15.96 14.33
N LEU A 188 29.97 14.92 13.51
CA LEU A 188 31.22 14.59 12.82
C LEU A 188 31.05 14.84 11.32
N CYS A 189 32.11 15.31 10.66
CA CYS A 189 32.18 15.35 9.20
C CYS A 189 33.55 14.90 8.72
N ARG A 190 33.68 14.52 7.45
CA ARG A 190 35.01 14.24 6.87
C ARG A 190 35.92 15.47 6.99
N ARG A 191 37.19 15.24 7.32
CA ARG A 191 38.17 16.31 7.53
C ARG A 191 38.29 17.23 6.31
N GLY A 192 38.32 16.66 5.11
CA GLY A 192 38.32 17.42 3.85
C GLY A 192 37.09 18.31 3.62
N ASN A 193 36.01 18.14 4.40
CA ASN A 193 34.77 18.91 4.29
C ASN A 193 34.58 19.91 5.43
N LEU A 194 35.50 19.98 6.40
CA LEU A 194 35.42 20.96 7.50
C LEU A 194 35.33 22.41 6.98
N LYS A 195 35.95 22.71 5.83
CA LYS A 195 35.87 24.03 5.16
C LYS A 195 34.46 24.41 4.72
N GLU A 196 33.57 23.44 4.54
CA GLU A 196 32.17 23.65 4.17
C GLU A 196 31.30 23.97 5.41
N ILE A 197 31.82 23.80 6.62
CA ILE A 197 31.13 24.10 7.87
C ILE A 197 31.46 25.52 8.34
N SER A 198 30.41 26.32 8.52
CA SER A 198 30.53 27.73 8.89
C SER A 198 30.26 28.01 10.37
N ASP A 199 29.44 27.18 11.03
CA ASP A 199 29.11 27.33 12.45
C ASP A 199 28.57 26.03 13.04
N CYS A 200 28.82 25.81 14.32
CA CYS A 200 28.19 24.76 15.12
C CYS A 200 27.85 25.30 16.51
N ASN A 201 26.58 25.20 16.92
CA ASN A 201 26.11 25.75 18.19
C ASN A 201 25.04 24.88 18.86
N VAL A 202 24.99 24.95 20.19
CA VAL A 202 23.89 24.39 20.98
C VAL A 202 22.83 25.46 21.22
N VAL A 203 21.57 25.10 20.96
CA VAL A 203 20.42 25.99 21.16
C VAL A 203 20.01 26.00 22.64
N VAL A 204 20.17 27.16 23.29
CA VAL A 204 19.78 27.40 24.69
C VAL A 204 18.39 28.04 24.75
N GLY A 205 17.52 27.59 25.67
CA GLY A 205 16.22 28.22 25.96
C GLY A 205 14.99 27.65 25.23
N GLU A 206 15.15 26.71 24.31
CA GLU A 206 14.02 25.97 23.70
C GLU A 206 13.99 24.52 24.23
N SER A 207 13.00 24.17 25.04
CA SER A 207 12.84 22.84 25.66
C SER A 207 12.23 21.82 24.69
N VAL A 208 13.00 21.40 23.69
CA VAL A 208 12.57 20.30 22.79
C VAL A 208 12.67 18.94 23.50
N ALA A 209 13.68 18.76 24.36
CA ALA A 209 13.81 17.65 25.30
C ALA A 209 14.15 18.19 26.71
N ARG A 210 13.75 17.47 27.76
CA ARG A 210 13.98 17.91 29.17
C ARG A 210 15.46 17.87 29.57
N GLN A 211 16.25 17.00 28.95
CA GLN A 211 17.66 16.76 29.31
C GLN A 211 18.63 17.09 28.17
N HIS A 212 18.28 16.78 26.91
CA HIS A 212 19.11 17.08 25.74
C HIS A 212 18.78 18.44 25.13
N ARG A 213 19.82 19.09 24.59
CA ARG A 213 19.74 20.34 23.84
C ARG A 213 20.13 20.08 22.40
N MET A 214 19.42 20.74 21.48
CA MET A 214 19.66 20.58 20.06
C MET A 214 21.01 21.18 19.65
N VAL A 215 21.86 20.37 19.02
CA VAL A 215 23.09 20.79 18.34
C VAL A 215 22.75 21.11 16.89
N VAL A 216 23.15 22.28 16.41
CA VAL A 216 22.90 22.73 15.04
C VAL A 216 24.23 23.07 14.37
N CYS A 217 24.48 22.45 13.21
CA CYS A 217 25.62 22.75 12.35
C CYS A 217 25.13 23.39 11.06
N ARG A 218 25.85 24.41 10.58
CA ARG A 218 25.58 25.08 9.30
C ARG A 218 26.65 24.73 8.27
N MET A 219 26.27 23.89 7.32
CA MET A 219 27.10 23.46 6.21
C MET A 219 26.65 24.13 4.91
N THR A 220 27.59 24.65 4.12
CA THR A 220 27.36 25.27 2.81
C THR A 220 27.94 24.38 1.73
N LEU A 221 27.07 23.77 0.92
CA LEU A 221 27.48 22.97 -0.23
C LEU A 221 27.79 23.90 -1.41
N MET A 222 28.98 23.81 -2.00
CA MET A 222 29.28 24.49 -3.25
C MET A 222 28.68 23.72 -4.41
N VAL A 223 27.74 24.33 -5.13
CA VAL A 223 27.00 23.68 -6.21
C VAL A 223 27.08 24.46 -7.51
N CYS A 224 27.38 23.79 -8.62
CA CYS A 224 27.07 24.28 -9.95
C CYS A 224 25.56 24.12 -10.24
N LYS A 225 24.80 25.22 -10.19
CA LYS A 225 23.37 25.20 -10.54
C LYS A 225 23.17 24.67 -11.96
N LYS A 226 22.65 23.46 -12.10
CA LYS A 226 22.16 22.96 -13.40
C LYS A 226 20.91 23.74 -13.80
N LYS A 227 20.84 24.19 -15.06
CA LYS A 227 19.58 24.68 -15.64
C LYS A 227 18.55 23.55 -15.54
N ARG A 228 17.41 23.80 -14.89
CA ARG A 228 16.30 22.84 -14.89
C ARG A 228 15.81 22.69 -16.34
N SER A 229 15.71 21.44 -16.81
CA SER A 229 15.12 21.13 -18.10
C SER A 229 13.72 21.73 -18.21
N GLU A 230 13.43 22.44 -19.30
CA GLU A 230 12.07 22.93 -19.57
C GLU A 230 11.17 21.72 -19.83
N ILE A 231 10.10 21.57 -19.04
CA ILE A 231 9.12 20.51 -19.23
C ILE A 231 8.24 20.88 -20.44
N GLU A 232 8.16 19.99 -21.42
CA GLU A 232 7.30 20.15 -22.61
C GLU A 232 5.85 20.47 -22.23
N LYS A 233 5.30 21.51 -22.88
CA LYS A 233 3.92 21.93 -22.69
C LYS A 233 2.98 21.01 -23.49
N LYS A 234 2.20 20.19 -22.79
CA LYS A 234 1.18 19.32 -23.40
C LYS A 234 -0.18 19.97 -23.53
N THR A 235 -0.95 19.58 -24.54
CA THR A 235 -2.34 20.01 -24.79
C THR A 235 -3.29 19.49 -23.69
N LYS A 236 -4.27 20.29 -23.28
CA LYS A 236 -5.20 19.96 -22.18
C LYS A 236 -6.38 19.07 -22.61
N TRP A 237 -6.11 17.92 -23.21
CA TRP A 237 -7.12 17.02 -23.80
C TRP A 237 -8.22 16.56 -22.85
N TRP A 238 -7.99 16.52 -21.53
CA TRP A 238 -9.00 16.12 -20.55
C TRP A 238 -10.23 17.06 -20.51
N LYS A 239 -10.11 18.28 -21.04
CA LYS A 239 -11.22 19.22 -21.18
C LYS A 239 -12.30 18.75 -22.16
N LEU A 240 -11.97 17.87 -23.11
CA LEU A 240 -12.93 17.29 -24.07
C LEU A 240 -14.01 16.42 -23.40
N LYS A 241 -13.90 16.14 -22.10
CA LYS A 241 -14.97 15.51 -21.33
C LYS A 241 -16.18 16.42 -21.10
N LYS A 242 -15.98 17.75 -21.20
CA LYS A 242 -17.08 18.72 -21.14
C LYS A 242 -17.69 18.86 -22.52
N GLU A 243 -19.00 18.71 -22.63
CA GLU A 243 -19.70 18.74 -23.92
C GLU A 243 -19.46 20.09 -24.63
N GLU A 244 -19.56 21.20 -23.90
CA GLU A 244 -19.26 22.56 -24.41
C GLU A 244 -17.89 22.65 -25.10
N CYS A 245 -16.84 22.09 -24.48
CA CYS A 245 -15.49 22.10 -25.05
C CYS A 245 -15.36 21.15 -26.26
N CYS A 246 -16.11 20.03 -26.30
CA CYS A 246 -16.11 19.13 -27.45
C CYS A 246 -16.86 19.76 -28.63
N GLU A 247 -17.96 20.45 -28.40
CA GLU A 247 -18.69 21.21 -29.43
C GLU A 247 -17.85 22.37 -29.99
N GLU A 248 -17.23 23.18 -29.13
CA GLU A 248 -16.33 24.26 -29.57
C GLU A 248 -15.16 23.70 -30.39
N PHE A 249 -14.58 22.58 -29.94
CA PHE A 249 -13.51 21.90 -30.68
C PHE A 249 -13.98 21.42 -32.06
N ARG A 250 -15.16 20.78 -32.17
CA ARG A 250 -15.75 20.36 -33.45
C ARG A 250 -15.96 21.56 -34.39
N GLN A 251 -16.48 22.66 -33.87
CA GLN A 251 -16.78 23.86 -34.66
C GLN A 251 -15.50 24.51 -35.19
N LYS A 252 -14.49 24.72 -34.33
CA LYS A 252 -13.22 25.32 -34.76
C LYS A 252 -12.43 24.40 -35.69
N LEU A 253 -12.54 23.09 -35.52
CA LEU A 253 -11.93 22.14 -36.46
C LEU A 253 -12.57 22.25 -37.84
N ARG A 254 -13.91 22.34 -37.93
CA ARG A 254 -14.61 22.58 -39.21
C ARG A 254 -14.20 23.91 -39.85
N GLN A 255 -14.04 24.97 -39.05
CA GLN A 255 -13.58 26.26 -39.55
C GLN A 255 -12.14 26.18 -40.08
N ALA A 256 -11.24 25.47 -39.38
CA ALA A 256 -9.87 25.27 -39.82
C ALA A 256 -9.78 24.47 -41.13
N LEU A 257 -10.79 23.65 -41.42
CA LEU A 257 -10.94 22.88 -42.66
C LEU A 257 -11.78 23.62 -43.74
N GLY A 258 -11.92 24.94 -43.64
CA GLY A 258 -12.62 25.74 -44.65
C GLY A 258 -14.13 25.46 -44.74
N GLY A 259 -14.75 24.99 -43.66
CA GLY A 259 -16.18 24.64 -43.62
C GLY A 259 -16.51 23.23 -44.12
N GLN A 260 -15.50 22.46 -44.53
CA GLN A 260 -15.69 21.06 -44.91
C GLN A 260 -15.99 20.20 -43.67
N VAL A 261 -16.91 19.24 -43.82
CA VAL A 261 -17.26 18.25 -42.78
C VAL A 261 -16.27 17.08 -42.77
N VAL A 262 -15.55 16.90 -43.87
CA VAL A 262 -14.64 15.79 -44.12
C VAL A 262 -13.23 16.18 -43.68
N LEU A 263 -12.53 15.29 -42.99
CA LEU A 263 -11.13 15.48 -42.63
C LEU A 263 -10.25 15.32 -43.88
N PRO A 264 -9.08 15.98 -43.95
CA PRO A 264 -8.12 15.77 -45.04
C PRO A 264 -7.79 14.29 -45.18
N ASP A 265 -7.54 13.83 -46.40
CA ASP A 265 -7.33 12.41 -46.64
C ASP A 265 -5.98 11.91 -46.11
N ASP A 266 -5.01 12.79 -45.83
CA ASP A 266 -3.67 12.46 -45.35
C ASP A 266 -3.52 12.56 -43.82
N TRP A 267 -2.64 11.73 -43.25
CA TRP A 267 -2.42 11.68 -41.80
C TRP A 267 -1.75 12.95 -41.27
N GLU A 268 -0.73 13.46 -41.95
CA GLU A 268 0.12 14.54 -41.44
C GLU A 268 -0.65 15.84 -41.27
N THR A 269 -1.38 16.26 -42.32
CA THR A 269 -2.23 17.45 -42.30
C THR A 269 -3.34 17.30 -41.28
N THR A 270 -4.02 16.14 -41.25
CA THR A 270 -5.10 15.90 -40.28
C THR A 270 -4.60 15.95 -38.84
N ALA A 271 -3.47 15.31 -38.55
CA ALA A 271 -2.87 15.29 -37.22
C ALA A 271 -2.41 16.68 -36.79
N GLU A 272 -1.80 17.46 -37.69
CA GLU A 272 -1.38 18.83 -37.43
C GLU A 272 -2.56 19.75 -37.12
N VAL A 273 -3.60 19.73 -37.96
CA VAL A 273 -4.82 20.53 -37.77
C VAL A 273 -5.51 20.19 -36.45
N ILE A 274 -5.59 18.91 -36.09
CA ILE A 274 -6.14 18.46 -34.79
C ILE A 274 -5.30 19.00 -33.63
N ARG A 275 -3.98 18.87 -33.69
CA ARG A 275 -3.07 19.34 -32.62
C ARG A 275 -3.15 20.85 -32.45
N GLU A 276 -3.14 21.61 -33.54
CA GLU A 276 -3.20 23.06 -33.51
C GLU A 276 -4.55 23.55 -32.97
N THR A 277 -5.66 22.97 -33.45
CA THR A 277 -7.00 23.27 -32.94
C THR A 277 -7.11 22.93 -31.45
N GLY A 278 -6.56 21.80 -31.03
CA GLY A 278 -6.52 21.39 -29.62
C GLY A 278 -5.76 22.38 -28.74
N ARG A 279 -4.59 22.85 -29.20
CA ARG A 279 -3.80 23.88 -28.50
C ARG A 279 -4.55 25.21 -28.41
N LYS A 280 -5.24 25.64 -29.48
CA LYS A 280 -6.02 26.89 -29.53
C LYS A 280 -7.26 26.85 -28.63
N VAL A 281 -8.04 25.76 -28.66
CA VAL A 281 -9.31 25.63 -27.91
C VAL A 281 -9.08 25.24 -26.45
N LEU A 282 -8.29 24.20 -26.21
CA LEU A 282 -8.15 23.61 -24.87
C LEU A 282 -7.03 24.29 -24.07
N GLY A 283 -6.09 24.93 -24.76
CA GLY A 283 -4.88 25.52 -24.21
C GLY A 283 -3.81 24.47 -23.90
N VAL A 284 -2.62 24.96 -23.55
CA VAL A 284 -1.48 24.13 -23.14
C VAL A 284 -1.25 24.17 -21.64
N SER A 285 -0.65 23.11 -21.11
CA SER A 285 -0.18 23.03 -19.73
C SER A 285 0.97 24.01 -19.50
N SER A 286 1.10 24.53 -18.27
CA SER A 286 2.08 25.56 -17.91
C SER A 286 3.52 25.04 -17.75
N GLY A 287 3.79 23.76 -18.06
CA GLY A 287 5.09 23.09 -17.88
C GLY A 287 5.53 22.90 -16.41
N ARG A 288 5.15 23.80 -15.50
CA ARG A 288 5.40 23.62 -14.06
C ARG A 288 4.43 22.60 -13.48
N ARG A 289 4.95 21.49 -12.94
CA ARG A 289 4.28 20.78 -11.85
C ARG A 289 4.07 21.84 -10.76
N LYS A 290 2.85 22.35 -10.58
CA LYS A 290 2.52 22.95 -9.30
C LYS A 290 2.81 21.85 -8.29
N GLU A 291 3.74 22.08 -7.37
CA GLU A 291 3.73 21.33 -6.12
C GLU A 291 2.28 21.41 -5.66
N ASP A 292 1.62 20.25 -5.59
CA ASP A 292 0.22 20.14 -5.18
C ASP A 292 0.17 20.62 -3.72
N LYS A 293 0.19 21.93 -3.51
CA LYS A 293 -0.14 22.58 -2.25
C LYS A 293 -1.61 22.33 -2.04
N GLU A 294 -1.96 21.16 -1.53
CA GLU A 294 -3.30 20.72 -1.13
C GLU A 294 -4.43 21.49 -1.83
N THR A 295 -4.43 21.58 -3.17
CA THR A 295 -5.31 22.54 -3.88
C THR A 295 -6.74 22.02 -4.03
N TRP A 296 -7.03 20.84 -3.49
CA TRP A 296 -8.29 20.13 -3.64
C TRP A 296 -9.43 20.75 -2.80
N TRP A 297 -9.11 21.62 -1.84
CA TRP A 297 -10.06 22.40 -1.04
C TRP A 297 -10.04 23.91 -1.39
N TRP A 298 -9.33 24.30 -2.44
CA TRP A 298 -9.18 25.71 -2.83
C TRP A 298 -10.45 26.24 -3.50
N ASN A 299 -11.01 27.34 -3.00
CA ASN A 299 -12.18 28.02 -3.56
C ASN A 299 -11.96 29.55 -3.62
N GLU A 300 -12.87 30.27 -4.28
CA GLU A 300 -12.77 31.72 -4.47
C GLU A 300 -12.82 32.49 -3.13
N GLU A 301 -13.59 32.00 -2.16
CA GLU A 301 -13.73 32.59 -0.82
C GLU A 301 -12.41 32.55 -0.03
N VAL A 302 -11.68 31.44 -0.10
CA VAL A 302 -10.35 31.28 0.50
C VAL A 302 -9.34 32.19 -0.20
N GLN A 303 -9.42 32.29 -1.53
CA GLN A 303 -8.53 33.14 -2.31
C GLN A 303 -8.69 34.62 -1.94
N ASP A 304 -9.92 35.11 -1.91
CA ASP A 304 -10.24 36.49 -1.51
C ASP A 304 -9.82 36.76 -0.05
N SER A 305 -10.13 35.84 0.87
CA SER A 305 -9.72 35.96 2.28
C SER A 305 -8.20 36.05 2.45
N ILE A 306 -7.42 35.28 1.67
CA ILE A 306 -5.95 35.33 1.68
C ILE A 306 -5.43 36.64 1.07
N GLN A 307 -6.07 37.15 0.01
CA GLN A 307 -5.71 38.43 -0.59
C GLN A 307 -5.93 39.58 0.40
N ARG A 308 -7.08 39.63 1.09
CA ARG A 308 -7.37 40.62 2.14
C ARG A 308 -6.35 40.57 3.28
N LYS A 309 -6.00 39.37 3.76
CA LYS A 309 -4.93 39.19 4.77
C LYS A 309 -3.57 39.70 4.27
N ARG A 310 -3.23 39.51 2.99
CA ARG A 310 -1.97 40.01 2.41
C ARG A 310 -1.96 41.53 2.34
N LEU A 311 -3.09 42.17 2.00
CA LEU A 311 -3.22 43.62 1.98
C LEU A 311 -3.09 44.21 3.39
N ALA A 312 -3.77 43.63 4.39
CA ALA A 312 -3.64 44.06 5.80
C ALA A 312 -2.23 43.83 6.35
N LYS A 313 -1.54 42.76 5.94
CA LYS A 313 -0.13 42.55 6.28
C LYS A 313 0.76 43.65 5.70
N LYS A 314 0.55 44.05 4.44
CA LYS A 314 1.29 45.15 3.82
C LYS A 314 1.07 46.47 4.55
N LYS A 315 -0.17 46.78 4.97
CA LYS A 315 -0.48 47.95 5.79
C LYS A 315 0.24 47.92 7.14
N TRP A 316 0.24 46.77 7.83
CA TRP A 316 0.99 46.61 9.09
C TRP A 316 2.51 46.71 8.91
N ASP A 317 3.05 46.15 7.82
CA ASP A 317 4.49 46.22 7.52
C ASP A 317 4.94 47.67 7.23
N MET A 318 4.04 48.55 6.77
CA MET A 318 4.31 49.97 6.52
C MET A 318 4.21 50.82 7.79
N ASP A 319 3.06 50.80 8.48
CA ASP A 319 2.77 51.81 9.52
C ASP A 319 2.98 51.29 10.96
N ARG A 320 3.21 49.97 11.14
CA ARG A 320 3.44 49.25 12.41
C ARG A 320 2.55 49.63 13.61
N THR A 321 1.36 50.19 13.39
CA THR A 321 0.40 50.53 14.44
C THR A 321 -0.26 49.29 15.06
N GLU A 322 -0.71 49.40 16.31
CA GLU A 322 -1.38 48.28 17.01
C GLU A 322 -2.76 47.97 16.41
N GLU A 323 -3.44 48.98 15.84
CA GLU A 323 -4.70 48.82 15.08
C GLU A 323 -4.50 47.97 13.82
N ASN A 324 -3.47 48.27 13.01
CA ASN A 324 -3.14 47.48 11.82
C ASN A 324 -2.68 46.06 12.18
N ARG A 325 -2.00 45.89 13.32
CA ARG A 325 -1.61 44.58 13.85
C ARG A 325 -2.85 43.77 14.27
N GLN A 326 -3.83 44.42 14.89
CA GLN A 326 -5.08 43.80 15.30
C GLN A 326 -5.92 43.40 14.08
N GLU A 327 -6.06 44.28 13.08
CA GLU A 327 -6.73 43.99 11.81
C GLU A 327 -6.07 42.79 11.08
N TYR A 328 -4.74 42.76 11.03
CA TYR A 328 -4.00 41.63 10.45
C TYR A 328 -4.25 40.32 11.21
N LYS A 329 -4.23 40.34 12.56
CA LYS A 329 -4.51 39.15 13.39
C LYS A 329 -5.93 38.64 13.20
N GLU A 330 -6.92 39.53 13.13
CA GLU A 330 -8.31 39.18 12.90
C GLU A 330 -8.51 38.54 11.53
N LEU A 331 -7.94 39.14 10.47
CA LEU A 331 -7.95 38.56 9.13
C LEU A 331 -7.17 37.24 9.05
N GLN A 332 -6.09 37.08 9.82
CA GLN A 332 -5.37 35.81 9.92
C GLN A 332 -6.24 34.72 10.56
N CYS A 333 -6.96 35.04 11.64
CA CYS A 333 -7.92 34.14 12.28
C CYS A 333 -9.07 33.79 11.34
N ARG A 334 -9.61 34.78 10.61
CA ARG A 334 -10.66 34.58 9.62
C ARG A 334 -10.21 33.65 8.49
N VAL A 335 -9.02 33.87 7.92
CA VAL A 335 -8.43 32.98 6.91
C VAL A 335 -8.28 31.56 7.45
N LYS A 336 -7.82 31.36 8.70
CA LYS A 336 -7.72 30.02 9.29
C LYS A 336 -9.10 29.33 9.37
N ARG A 337 -10.15 30.06 9.74
CA ARG A 337 -11.52 29.53 9.80
C ARG A 337 -12.05 29.17 8.40
N GLU A 338 -11.88 30.06 7.42
CA GLU A 338 -12.34 29.81 6.05
C GLU A 338 -11.59 28.65 5.39
N VAL A 339 -10.29 28.53 5.61
CA VAL A 339 -9.51 27.36 5.17
C VAL A 339 -10.02 26.08 5.85
N SER A 340 -10.34 26.12 7.14
CA SER A 340 -10.87 24.96 7.86
C SER A 340 -12.25 24.54 7.33
N LYS A 341 -13.14 25.51 7.07
CA LYS A 341 -14.46 25.25 6.48
C LYS A 341 -14.34 24.67 5.07
N ALA A 342 -13.49 25.25 4.23
CA ALA A 342 -13.26 24.78 2.87
C ALA A 342 -12.69 23.35 2.85
N LYS A 343 -11.74 23.05 3.77
CA LYS A 343 -11.24 21.68 3.98
C LYS A 343 -12.34 20.72 4.40
N GLN A 344 -13.17 21.10 5.38
CA GLN A 344 -14.26 20.25 5.86
C GLN A 344 -15.28 19.97 4.77
N LYS A 345 -15.76 21.01 4.08
CA LYS A 345 -16.71 20.88 2.97
C LYS A 345 -16.17 19.99 1.85
N ALA A 346 -14.92 20.20 1.46
CA ALA A 346 -14.28 19.37 0.43
C ALA A 346 -14.11 17.91 0.89
N TYR A 347 -13.85 17.65 2.18
CA TYR A 347 -13.84 16.29 2.74
C TYR A 347 -15.23 15.66 2.70
N ASP A 348 -16.27 16.39 3.11
CA ASP A 348 -17.65 15.89 3.11
C ASP A 348 -18.12 15.55 1.67
N GLU A 349 -17.80 16.40 0.71
CA GLU A 349 -18.05 16.16 -0.73
C GLU A 349 -17.22 15.01 -1.29
N LEU A 350 -15.98 14.83 -0.81
CA LEU A 350 -15.15 13.68 -1.16
C LEU A 350 -15.74 12.40 -0.59
N TYR A 351 -16.17 12.37 0.67
CA TYR A 351 -16.80 11.20 1.28
C TYR A 351 -18.11 10.82 0.56
N THR A 352 -18.94 11.81 0.25
CA THR A 352 -20.17 11.58 -0.52
C THR A 352 -19.87 11.01 -1.92
N ARG A 353 -18.79 11.48 -2.57
CA ARG A 353 -18.37 10.93 -3.87
C ARG A 353 -17.78 9.54 -3.76
N LEU A 354 -17.06 9.22 -2.68
CA LEU A 354 -16.50 7.89 -2.42
C LEU A 354 -17.59 6.80 -2.31
N ASP A 355 -18.83 7.18 -1.96
CA ASP A 355 -20.00 6.31 -1.95
C ASP A 355 -20.57 6.01 -3.36
N THR A 356 -20.05 6.67 -4.41
CA THR A 356 -20.43 6.43 -5.79
C THR A 356 -19.44 5.51 -6.51
N ARG A 357 -19.90 4.79 -7.54
CA ARG A 357 -19.04 3.96 -8.41
C ARG A 357 -17.91 4.76 -9.10
N GLU A 358 -18.07 6.08 -9.19
CA GLU A 358 -17.06 6.98 -9.76
C GLU A 358 -15.97 7.35 -8.74
N GLY A 359 -16.32 7.42 -7.45
CA GLY A 359 -15.40 7.74 -6.34
C GLY A 359 -14.42 6.61 -5.99
N GLU A 360 -14.68 5.38 -6.42
CA GLU A 360 -13.74 4.26 -6.29
C GLU A 360 -12.33 4.63 -6.81
N LYS A 361 -12.26 5.38 -7.92
CA LYS A 361 -10.99 5.87 -8.49
C LYS A 361 -10.29 6.91 -7.61
N ASP A 362 -11.05 7.72 -6.89
CA ASP A 362 -10.52 8.70 -5.94
C ASP A 362 -9.98 8.00 -4.69
N LEU A 363 -10.64 6.93 -4.22
CA LEU A 363 -10.12 6.08 -3.14
C LEU A 363 -8.76 5.47 -3.51
N TYR A 364 -8.66 4.86 -4.70
CA TYR A 364 -7.39 4.31 -5.19
C TYR A 364 -6.33 5.38 -5.39
N ARG A 365 -6.71 6.63 -5.70
CA ARG A 365 -5.76 7.75 -5.79
C ARG A 365 -5.21 8.10 -4.41
N LEU A 366 -6.08 8.22 -3.41
CA LEU A 366 -5.71 8.51 -2.02
C LEU A 366 -4.88 7.39 -1.41
N ALA A 367 -5.24 6.13 -1.65
CA ALA A 367 -4.46 4.97 -1.22
C ALA A 367 -3.06 4.97 -1.86
N ARG A 368 -2.96 5.23 -3.17
CA ARG A 368 -1.67 5.35 -3.86
C ARG A 368 -0.83 6.53 -3.39
N GLN A 369 -1.46 7.63 -3.00
CA GLN A 369 -0.78 8.78 -2.41
C GLN A 369 -0.19 8.41 -1.05
N ARG A 370 -1.00 7.80 -0.16
CA ARG A 370 -0.53 7.31 1.15
C ARG A 370 0.59 6.27 1.04
N ASP A 371 0.47 5.34 0.09
CA ASP A 371 1.53 4.36 -0.21
C ASP A 371 2.82 5.06 -0.65
N ARG A 372 2.73 6.07 -1.55
CA ARG A 372 3.88 6.86 -1.99
C ARG A 372 4.50 7.68 -0.87
N ASP A 373 3.69 8.20 0.05
CA ASP A 373 4.16 8.97 1.20
C ASP A 373 4.89 8.07 2.22
N GLY A 374 4.48 6.80 2.32
CA GLY A 374 5.13 5.78 3.15
C GLY A 374 6.40 5.16 2.56
N LYS A 375 6.66 5.33 1.26
CA LYS A 375 7.87 4.80 0.59
C LYS A 375 9.11 5.61 0.94
N ASP A 376 10.24 4.92 1.07
CA ASP A 376 11.53 5.52 1.38
C ASP A 376 12.04 6.42 0.24
N VAL A 377 12.00 5.91 -0.99
CA VAL A 377 12.41 6.63 -2.20
C VAL A 377 11.16 6.99 -3.01
N GLN A 378 10.94 8.29 -3.26
CA GLN A 378 9.77 8.78 -3.99
C GLN A 378 10.01 8.98 -5.49
N GLN A 379 11.25 9.19 -5.93
CA GLN A 379 11.65 9.31 -7.32
C GLN A 379 12.99 8.61 -7.54
N VAL A 380 13.09 7.83 -8.62
CA VAL A 380 14.34 7.19 -9.00
C VAL A 380 15.01 8.05 -10.04
N ARG A 381 16.10 8.71 -9.65
CA ARG A 381 16.90 9.58 -10.53
C ARG A 381 18.23 8.96 -10.93
N VAL A 382 18.59 7.85 -10.30
CA VAL A 382 19.90 7.21 -10.44
C VAL A 382 19.73 5.74 -10.79
N ILE A 383 20.59 5.23 -11.65
CA ILE A 383 20.57 3.86 -12.14
C ILE A 383 22.00 3.33 -12.12
N LYS A 384 22.19 2.04 -11.80
CA LYS A 384 23.50 1.41 -11.85
C LYS A 384 23.94 1.15 -13.30
N GLY A 385 25.17 1.57 -13.60
CA GLY A 385 25.91 1.19 -14.79
C GLY A 385 26.20 -0.31 -14.81
N ARG A 386 26.78 -0.80 -15.91
CA ARG A 386 27.14 -2.21 -16.08
C ARG A 386 28.23 -2.65 -15.08
N ASP A 387 29.08 -1.71 -14.69
CA ASP A 387 30.16 -1.84 -13.71
C ASP A 387 29.67 -1.72 -12.25
N GLY A 388 28.37 -1.59 -12.02
CA GLY A 388 27.78 -1.42 -10.68
C GLY A 388 27.89 0.01 -10.13
N ARG A 389 28.53 0.95 -10.85
CA ARG A 389 28.61 2.35 -10.43
C ARG A 389 27.27 3.06 -10.60
N VAL A 390 26.92 3.91 -9.64
CA VAL A 390 25.65 4.65 -9.68
C VAL A 390 25.77 5.84 -10.63
N LEU A 391 25.01 5.81 -11.73
CA LEU A 391 24.92 6.90 -12.70
C LEU A 391 23.96 7.98 -12.19
N THR A 392 24.44 9.21 -12.13
CA THR A 392 23.71 10.36 -11.57
C THR A 392 23.37 11.44 -12.59
N SER A 393 24.00 11.45 -13.77
CA SER A 393 23.68 12.42 -14.83
C SER A 393 22.50 11.95 -15.67
N GLU A 394 21.60 12.86 -16.03
CA GLU A 394 20.40 12.54 -16.81
C GLU A 394 20.75 11.87 -18.15
N GLU A 395 21.79 12.37 -18.84
CA GLU A 395 22.27 11.79 -20.09
C GLU A 395 22.82 10.37 -19.92
N SER A 396 23.61 10.11 -18.86
CA SER A 396 24.15 8.76 -18.62
C SER A 396 23.05 7.78 -18.24
N VAL A 397 22.07 8.21 -17.46
CA VAL A 397 20.89 7.40 -17.10
C VAL A 397 20.05 7.09 -18.34
N GLN A 398 19.78 8.08 -19.20
CA GLN A 398 19.05 7.87 -20.46
C GLN A 398 19.79 6.91 -21.39
N ARG A 399 21.11 7.05 -21.52
CA ARG A 399 21.96 6.14 -22.31
C ARG A 399 21.90 4.73 -21.77
N ARG A 400 22.03 4.56 -20.45
CA ARG A 400 21.95 3.25 -19.79
C ARG A 400 20.59 2.56 -20.00
N TRP A 401 19.50 3.33 -20.00
CA TRP A 401 18.17 2.83 -20.33
C TRP A 401 18.06 2.39 -21.79
N LYS A 402 18.60 3.19 -22.71
CA LYS A 402 18.65 2.87 -24.14
C LYS A 402 19.39 1.55 -24.37
N GLU A 403 20.61 1.44 -23.86
CA GLU A 403 21.44 0.22 -23.93
C GLU A 403 20.68 -1.01 -23.40
N TYR A 404 20.09 -0.90 -22.19
CA TYR A 404 19.36 -2.01 -21.58
C TYR A 404 18.19 -2.51 -22.46
N PHE A 405 17.39 -1.61 -23.01
CA PHE A 405 16.24 -1.99 -23.82
C PHE A 405 16.64 -2.39 -25.25
N GLU A 406 17.72 -1.86 -25.80
CA GLU A 406 18.27 -2.31 -27.07
C GLU A 406 18.80 -3.74 -26.99
N GLU A 407 19.54 -4.07 -25.93
CA GLU A 407 19.97 -5.45 -25.66
C GLU A 407 18.75 -6.34 -25.43
N LEU A 408 17.87 -5.97 -24.49
CA LEU A 408 16.73 -6.82 -24.12
C LEU A 408 15.80 -7.19 -25.29
N MET A 409 15.59 -6.27 -26.23
CA MET A 409 14.62 -6.42 -27.32
C MET A 409 15.21 -7.02 -28.60
N ASN A 410 16.53 -7.13 -28.70
CA ASN A 410 17.23 -7.56 -29.91
C ASN A 410 18.28 -8.66 -29.68
N GLU A 411 18.59 -9.02 -28.43
CA GLU A 411 19.48 -10.14 -28.11
C GLU A 411 18.81 -11.48 -28.46
N GLU A 412 19.36 -12.15 -29.47
CA GLU A 412 18.89 -13.45 -29.96
C GLU A 412 19.67 -14.58 -29.27
N ASN A 413 18.97 -15.64 -28.85
CA ASN A 413 19.65 -16.86 -28.40
C ASN A 413 20.16 -17.64 -29.61
N GLU A 414 21.35 -18.24 -29.54
CA GLU A 414 21.86 -19.17 -30.56
C GLU A 414 20.86 -20.32 -30.77
N ARG A 415 20.37 -20.47 -32.02
CA ARG A 415 19.41 -21.51 -32.42
C ARG A 415 19.66 -21.92 -33.87
N GLU A 416 19.35 -23.18 -34.19
CA GLU A 416 19.37 -23.68 -35.57
C GLU A 416 18.36 -22.89 -36.43
N LYS A 417 18.85 -22.21 -37.46
CA LYS A 417 18.01 -21.51 -38.45
C LYS A 417 17.20 -22.56 -39.22
N ARG A 418 15.88 -22.54 -39.05
CA ARG A 418 14.98 -23.35 -39.88
C ARG A 418 14.84 -22.69 -41.24
N VAL A 419 15.64 -23.12 -42.21
CA VAL A 419 15.46 -22.72 -43.61
C VAL A 419 14.52 -23.73 -44.24
N GLU A 420 13.36 -23.28 -44.74
CA GLU A 420 12.83 -23.69 -46.06
C GLU A 420 11.50 -22.99 -46.42
N GLY A 421 11.55 -22.32 -47.59
CA GLY A 421 10.50 -22.23 -48.62
C GLY A 421 9.03 -22.16 -48.22
N VAL A 422 8.62 -21.18 -47.41
CA VAL A 422 7.18 -20.93 -47.24
C VAL A 422 6.63 -20.25 -48.48
N LYS A 423 5.80 -20.94 -49.25
CA LYS A 423 5.07 -20.35 -50.38
C LYS A 423 4.07 -19.34 -49.85
N SER A 424 4.32 -18.04 -50.08
CA SER A 424 3.36 -16.98 -49.80
C SER A 424 2.14 -17.17 -50.69
N VAL A 425 0.98 -17.43 -50.10
CA VAL A 425 -0.30 -17.42 -50.82
C VAL A 425 -0.75 -15.96 -50.89
N GLU A 426 -0.65 -15.34 -52.06
CA GLU A 426 -1.23 -14.03 -52.31
C GLU A 426 -2.76 -14.14 -52.30
N GLN A 427 -3.35 -13.70 -51.19
CA GLN A 427 -4.81 -13.63 -51.05
C GLN A 427 -5.22 -12.16 -51.06
N LYS A 428 -6.15 -11.81 -51.96
CA LYS A 428 -6.69 -10.45 -52.04
C LYS A 428 -7.40 -10.10 -50.73
N VAL A 429 -6.94 -9.07 -50.04
CA VAL A 429 -7.51 -8.62 -48.76
C VAL A 429 -8.65 -7.65 -49.02
N ASP A 430 -9.82 -7.92 -48.45
CA ASP A 430 -10.98 -7.03 -48.56
C ASP A 430 -10.72 -5.66 -47.92
N LYS A 431 -11.34 -4.61 -48.47
CA LYS A 431 -11.30 -3.26 -47.87
C LYS A 431 -11.89 -3.25 -46.46
N ILE A 432 -11.32 -2.45 -45.57
CA ILE A 432 -11.81 -2.16 -44.22
C ILE A 432 -13.11 -1.37 -44.30
N ARG A 433 -14.16 -1.93 -43.69
CA ARG A 433 -15.49 -1.32 -43.65
C ARG A 433 -15.60 -0.34 -42.48
N LYS A 434 -16.37 0.74 -42.66
CA LYS A 434 -16.66 1.75 -41.62
C LYS A 434 -17.17 1.11 -40.31
N ASP A 435 -17.97 0.06 -40.40
CA ASP A 435 -18.51 -0.66 -39.23
C ASP A 435 -17.44 -1.34 -38.37
N GLU A 436 -16.35 -1.82 -38.98
CA GLU A 436 -15.23 -2.42 -38.26
C GLU A 436 -14.51 -1.36 -37.42
N VAL A 437 -14.28 -0.19 -38.02
CA VAL A 437 -13.69 0.98 -37.35
C VAL A 437 -14.60 1.46 -36.22
N ARG A 438 -15.92 1.56 -36.45
CA ARG A 438 -16.89 1.97 -35.42
C ARG A 438 -16.88 1.00 -34.23
N LYS A 439 -16.84 -0.30 -34.49
CA LYS A 439 -16.73 -1.34 -33.43
C LYS A 439 -15.42 -1.23 -32.67
N ALA A 440 -14.30 -1.00 -33.35
CA ALA A 440 -13.00 -0.82 -32.72
C ALA A 440 -12.98 0.46 -31.84
N LEU A 441 -13.51 1.58 -32.34
CA LEU A 441 -13.53 2.86 -31.64
C LEU A 441 -14.38 2.80 -30.37
N LYS A 442 -15.52 2.10 -30.41
CA LYS A 442 -16.39 1.86 -29.24
C LYS A 442 -15.69 1.04 -28.15
N ARG A 443 -14.81 0.10 -28.54
CA ARG A 443 -14.04 -0.74 -27.59
C ARG A 443 -12.84 -0.01 -26.95
N MET A 444 -12.35 1.05 -27.57
CA MET A 444 -11.22 1.82 -27.04
C MET A 444 -11.58 2.53 -25.72
N LYS A 445 -10.68 2.49 -24.75
CA LYS A 445 -10.88 3.10 -23.42
C LYS A 445 -10.34 4.52 -23.40
N SER A 446 -11.13 5.45 -22.86
CA SER A 446 -10.71 6.85 -22.64
C SER A 446 -9.84 6.99 -21.37
N GLY A 447 -9.13 8.10 -21.24
CA GLY A 447 -8.25 8.43 -20.12
C GLY A 447 -6.93 7.65 -20.14
N LYS A 448 -6.36 7.47 -21.33
CA LYS A 448 -5.08 6.78 -21.54
C LYS A 448 -3.98 7.79 -21.89
N ALA A 449 -2.74 7.46 -21.53
CA ALA A 449 -1.59 8.30 -21.84
C ALA A 449 -1.28 8.21 -23.35
N VAL A 450 -1.21 9.36 -24.00
CA VAL A 450 -0.97 9.49 -25.44
C VAL A 450 0.47 9.14 -25.81
N GLY A 451 0.65 8.69 -27.05
CA GLY A 451 1.96 8.48 -27.67
C GLY A 451 2.60 9.79 -28.14
N PRO A 452 3.69 9.70 -28.92
CA PRO A 452 4.39 10.86 -29.49
C PRO A 452 3.52 11.74 -30.42
N ASP A 453 2.44 11.19 -30.96
CA ASP A 453 1.51 11.90 -31.84
C ASP A 453 0.65 12.95 -31.11
N ASP A 454 0.58 12.91 -29.77
CA ASP A 454 -0.25 13.77 -28.91
C ASP A 454 -1.75 13.80 -29.28
N ILE A 455 -2.27 12.72 -29.87
CA ILE A 455 -3.69 12.60 -30.26
C ILE A 455 -4.37 11.48 -29.43
N PRO A 456 -5.23 11.83 -28.45
CA PRO A 456 -5.94 10.85 -27.67
C PRO A 456 -7.16 10.27 -28.40
N VAL A 457 -7.70 9.15 -27.90
CA VAL A 457 -8.85 8.49 -28.54
C VAL A 457 -10.14 9.30 -28.36
N GLU A 458 -10.16 10.16 -27.34
CA GLU A 458 -11.22 11.13 -27.08
C GLU A 458 -11.43 12.10 -28.23
N VAL A 459 -10.39 12.44 -29.00
CA VAL A 459 -10.53 13.25 -30.22
C VAL A 459 -11.37 12.50 -31.24
N TRP A 460 -11.00 11.25 -31.56
CA TRP A 460 -11.73 10.42 -32.51
C TRP A 460 -13.17 10.15 -32.07
N LYS A 461 -13.41 9.98 -30.77
CA LYS A 461 -14.77 9.85 -30.22
C LYS A 461 -15.57 11.15 -30.30
N CYS A 462 -14.93 12.29 -30.04
CA CYS A 462 -15.58 13.59 -30.18
C CYS A 462 -15.96 13.83 -31.65
N LEU A 463 -15.11 13.49 -32.63
CA LEU A 463 -15.41 13.72 -34.06
C LEU A 463 -16.50 12.80 -34.66
N GLY A 464 -16.83 11.69 -34.00
CA GLY A 464 -17.97 10.85 -34.40
C GLY A 464 -17.80 10.24 -35.79
N GLU A 465 -18.81 10.36 -36.65
CA GLU A 465 -18.81 9.75 -37.99
C GLU A 465 -17.70 10.32 -38.90
N ALA A 466 -17.39 11.61 -38.84
CA ALA A 466 -16.28 12.19 -39.62
C ALA A 466 -14.94 11.49 -39.33
N ALA A 467 -14.71 11.08 -38.08
CA ALA A 467 -13.54 10.28 -37.72
C ALA A 467 -13.62 8.86 -38.29
N VAL A 468 -14.79 8.20 -38.27
CA VAL A 468 -14.97 6.85 -38.82
C VAL A 468 -14.67 6.83 -40.32
N GLU A 469 -15.11 7.86 -41.06
CA GLU A 469 -14.86 7.97 -42.50
C GLU A 469 -13.39 8.15 -42.81
N PHE A 470 -12.74 9.12 -42.17
CA PHE A 470 -11.31 9.37 -42.31
C PHE A 470 -10.47 8.14 -41.93
N LEU A 471 -10.73 7.54 -40.78
CA LEU A 471 -9.97 6.39 -40.29
C LEU A 471 -10.14 5.19 -41.22
N ALA A 472 -11.32 4.95 -41.78
CA ALA A 472 -11.53 3.90 -42.77
C ALA A 472 -10.75 4.19 -44.07
N SER A 473 -10.75 5.43 -44.56
CA SER A 473 -9.94 5.86 -45.72
C SER A 473 -8.45 5.62 -45.47
N LEU A 474 -7.93 6.14 -44.35
CA LEU A 474 -6.53 6.00 -43.93
C LEU A 474 -6.13 4.53 -43.80
N PHE A 475 -6.93 3.72 -43.12
CA PHE A 475 -6.68 2.29 -42.91
C PHE A 475 -6.63 1.52 -44.23
N ASN A 476 -7.52 1.83 -45.17
CA ASN A 476 -7.47 1.22 -46.50
C ASN A 476 -6.24 1.65 -47.29
N ARG A 477 -5.81 2.91 -47.19
CA ARG A 477 -4.57 3.36 -47.82
C ARG A 477 -3.34 2.67 -47.23
N VAL A 478 -3.31 2.43 -45.93
CA VAL A 478 -2.24 1.64 -45.28
C VAL A 478 -2.24 0.19 -45.80
N LEU A 479 -3.41 -0.42 -46.05
CA LEU A 479 -3.50 -1.74 -46.70
C LEU A 479 -2.99 -1.71 -48.15
N GLU A 480 -3.39 -0.71 -48.93
CA GLU A 480 -3.06 -0.62 -50.36
C GLU A 480 -1.60 -0.24 -50.63
N SER A 481 -1.03 0.64 -49.81
CA SER A 481 0.36 1.12 -49.96
C SER A 481 1.39 0.31 -49.18
N GLU A 482 0.92 -0.58 -48.29
CA GLU A 482 1.75 -1.34 -47.33
C GLU A 482 2.67 -0.44 -46.45
N ARG A 483 2.35 0.85 -46.38
CA ARG A 483 3.11 1.85 -45.62
C ARG A 483 2.21 2.49 -44.58
N MET A 484 2.67 2.43 -43.32
CA MET A 484 2.04 3.15 -42.21
C MET A 484 2.69 4.53 -42.02
N PRO A 485 1.99 5.50 -41.40
CA PRO A 485 2.57 6.80 -41.08
C PRO A 485 3.83 6.70 -40.22
N GLU A 486 4.86 7.50 -40.53
CA GLU A 486 6.13 7.49 -39.81
C GLU A 486 5.99 7.87 -38.32
N GLU A 487 5.03 8.73 -37.99
CA GLU A 487 4.72 9.05 -36.58
C GLU A 487 4.31 7.81 -35.77
N TRP A 488 3.64 6.82 -36.39
CA TRP A 488 3.19 5.59 -35.72
C TRP A 488 4.36 4.64 -35.42
N ARG A 489 5.48 4.76 -36.14
CA ARG A 489 6.69 3.96 -35.91
C ARG A 489 7.48 4.41 -34.68
N ARG A 490 7.16 5.57 -34.11
CA ARG A 490 7.82 6.12 -32.92
C ARG A 490 6.99 5.84 -31.66
N SER A 491 7.67 5.55 -30.55
CA SER A 491 7.03 5.39 -29.24
C SER A 491 7.89 5.96 -28.13
N VAL A 492 7.26 6.38 -27.03
CA VAL A 492 7.99 6.81 -25.82
C VAL A 492 8.04 5.64 -24.84
N LEU A 493 9.24 5.21 -24.47
CA LEU A 493 9.43 4.16 -23.47
C LEU A 493 9.50 4.78 -22.07
N VAL A 494 8.61 4.31 -21.18
CA VAL A 494 8.54 4.74 -19.78
C VAL A 494 8.88 3.54 -18.87
N PRO A 495 10.03 3.55 -18.18
CA PRO A 495 10.37 2.50 -17.24
C PRO A 495 9.57 2.66 -15.94
N ILE A 496 8.87 1.60 -15.52
CA ILE A 496 8.09 1.56 -14.27
C ILE A 496 8.66 0.50 -13.34
N PHE A 497 9.07 0.91 -12.14
CA PHE A 497 9.63 0.00 -11.15
C PHE A 497 8.61 -1.04 -10.68
N LYS A 498 9.01 -2.31 -10.63
CA LYS A 498 8.14 -3.44 -10.25
C LYS A 498 7.89 -3.55 -8.73
N ASN A 499 8.33 -2.57 -7.94
CA ASN A 499 8.29 -2.59 -6.46
C ASN A 499 8.97 -3.85 -5.87
N LYS A 500 10.00 -4.38 -6.55
CA LYS A 500 10.76 -5.56 -6.10
C LYS A 500 12.22 -5.43 -6.54
N GLY A 501 13.15 -5.76 -5.63
CA GLY A 501 14.59 -5.73 -5.89
C GLY A 501 15.19 -4.32 -5.74
N ASP A 502 16.45 -4.19 -6.14
CA ASP A 502 17.16 -2.91 -6.16
C ASP A 502 16.50 -1.93 -7.15
N VAL A 503 16.07 -0.78 -6.61
CA VAL A 503 15.46 0.32 -7.34
C VAL A 503 16.43 0.91 -8.38
N GLN A 504 17.74 0.74 -8.20
CA GLN A 504 18.74 1.28 -9.12
C GLN A 504 19.04 0.31 -10.28
N SER A 505 18.50 -0.92 -10.28
CA SER A 505 18.75 -1.92 -11.33
C SER A 505 17.69 -1.85 -12.43
N CYS A 506 18.12 -1.71 -13.70
CA CYS A 506 17.24 -1.68 -14.87
C CYS A 506 16.33 -2.90 -14.99
N SER A 507 16.80 -4.08 -14.57
CA SER A 507 16.08 -5.36 -14.67
C SER A 507 14.78 -5.39 -13.86
N ASN A 508 14.72 -4.60 -12.79
CA ASN A 508 13.57 -4.49 -11.88
C ASN A 508 12.50 -3.53 -12.39
N TYR A 509 12.64 -3.03 -13.62
CA TYR A 509 11.65 -2.16 -14.27
C TYR A 509 10.90 -2.90 -15.37
N ARG A 510 9.69 -2.41 -15.62
CA ARG A 510 8.84 -2.76 -16.75
C ARG A 510 8.87 -1.59 -17.73
N GLY A 511 9.34 -1.81 -18.95
CA GLY A 511 9.27 -0.80 -20.02
C GLY A 511 7.85 -0.71 -20.58
N ILE A 512 7.16 0.41 -20.36
CA ILE A 512 5.85 0.67 -20.99
C ILE A 512 6.07 1.56 -22.20
N LYS A 513 5.71 1.07 -23.39
CA LYS A 513 5.73 1.88 -24.61
C LYS A 513 4.41 2.64 -24.76
N LEU A 514 4.50 3.96 -24.79
CA LEU A 514 3.40 4.85 -25.17
C LEU A 514 3.38 4.96 -26.69
N MET A 515 2.40 4.30 -27.32
CA MET A 515 2.21 4.27 -28.76
C MET A 515 1.05 5.18 -29.17
N SER A 516 0.99 5.54 -30.46
CA SER A 516 -0.15 6.26 -31.03
C SER A 516 -1.47 5.55 -30.73
N HIS A 517 -2.47 6.29 -30.28
CA HIS A 517 -3.81 5.73 -30.07
C HIS A 517 -4.48 5.37 -31.40
N THR A 518 -4.15 6.08 -32.48
CA THR A 518 -4.66 5.79 -33.82
C THR A 518 -4.07 4.47 -34.34
N MET A 519 -2.78 4.23 -34.13
CA MET A 519 -2.14 2.93 -34.43
C MET A 519 -2.81 1.78 -33.66
N LYS A 520 -3.10 1.96 -32.37
CA LYS A 520 -3.81 0.94 -31.57
C LYS A 520 -5.21 0.64 -32.10
N LEU A 521 -5.87 1.65 -32.66
CA LEU A 521 -7.17 1.47 -33.29
C LEU A 521 -7.06 0.64 -34.57
N TRP A 522 -6.03 0.89 -35.38
CA TRP A 522 -5.68 0.05 -36.53
C TRP A 522 -5.40 -1.40 -36.13
N GLU A 523 -4.53 -1.62 -35.13
CA GLU A 523 -4.20 -2.96 -34.61
C GLU A 523 -5.44 -3.72 -34.16
N ARG A 524 -6.41 -3.03 -33.55
CA ARG A 524 -7.69 -3.60 -33.13
C ARG A 524 -8.56 -4.06 -34.29
N VAL A 525 -8.57 -3.32 -35.40
CA VAL A 525 -9.28 -3.73 -36.63
C VAL A 525 -8.61 -4.95 -37.24
N VAL A 526 -7.28 -4.91 -37.36
CA VAL A 526 -6.47 -6.01 -37.91
C VAL A 526 -6.61 -7.27 -37.04
N GLU A 527 -6.49 -7.16 -35.71
CA GLU A 527 -6.68 -8.28 -34.78
C GLU A 527 -8.05 -8.93 -34.94
N ALA A 528 -9.13 -8.13 -35.04
CA ALA A 528 -10.47 -8.66 -35.22
C ALA A 528 -10.66 -9.42 -36.54
N ARG A 529 -9.94 -9.05 -37.60
CA ARG A 529 -9.91 -9.79 -38.86
C ARG A 529 -9.10 -11.07 -38.74
N LEU A 530 -7.89 -10.97 -38.21
CA LEU A 530 -6.98 -12.10 -38.02
C LEU A 530 -7.61 -13.19 -37.15
N ARG A 531 -8.37 -12.80 -36.12
CA ARG A 531 -9.08 -13.72 -35.22
C ARG A 531 -10.06 -14.65 -35.92
N LYS A 532 -10.57 -14.26 -37.10
CA LYS A 532 -11.50 -15.09 -37.89
C LYS A 532 -10.79 -16.13 -38.75
N VAL A 533 -9.50 -15.94 -38.98
CA VAL A 533 -8.71 -16.76 -39.92
C VAL A 533 -7.68 -17.62 -39.19
N VAL A 534 -7.30 -17.25 -37.97
CA VAL A 534 -6.35 -18.01 -37.15
C VAL A 534 -7.12 -18.95 -36.24
N GLU A 535 -6.84 -20.25 -36.36
CA GLU A 535 -7.26 -21.24 -35.39
C GLU A 535 -6.28 -21.23 -34.21
N ILE A 536 -6.78 -20.86 -33.02
CA ILE A 536 -5.96 -20.84 -31.81
C ILE A 536 -6.32 -22.10 -31.02
N CYS A 537 -5.29 -22.86 -30.66
CA CYS A 537 -5.35 -24.02 -29.77
C CYS A 537 -6.35 -23.82 -28.60
N GLU A 538 -7.25 -24.80 -28.40
CA GLU A 538 -8.27 -24.72 -27.35
C GLU A 538 -7.67 -24.67 -25.92
N GLN A 539 -6.46 -25.18 -25.73
CA GLN A 539 -5.76 -25.11 -24.46
C GLN A 539 -5.14 -23.73 -24.17
N GLN A 540 -5.24 -22.77 -25.09
CA GLN A 540 -4.87 -21.38 -24.82
C GLN A 540 -5.99 -20.69 -24.03
N TYR A 541 -5.66 -20.22 -22.82
CA TYR A 541 -6.57 -19.44 -21.96
C TYR A 541 -6.22 -17.95 -21.93
N GLY A 542 -4.96 -17.59 -22.20
CA GLY A 542 -4.51 -16.20 -22.26
C GLY A 542 -5.07 -15.49 -23.51
N PHE A 543 -5.53 -14.24 -23.35
CA PHE A 543 -6.04 -13.40 -24.45
C PHE A 543 -7.22 -13.99 -25.26
N MET A 544 -7.89 -15.02 -24.74
CA MET A 544 -9.05 -15.64 -25.36
C MET A 544 -10.35 -15.08 -24.77
N PRO A 545 -11.30 -14.61 -25.59
CA PRO A 545 -12.59 -14.16 -25.08
C PRO A 545 -13.32 -15.31 -24.41
N ARG A 546 -13.94 -15.04 -23.26
CA ARG A 546 -14.70 -16.01 -22.44
C ARG A 546 -13.86 -17.15 -21.83
N LYS A 547 -12.53 -17.06 -21.88
CA LYS A 547 -11.62 -17.93 -21.12
C LYS A 547 -10.85 -17.10 -20.10
N SER A 548 -10.62 -17.67 -18.93
CA SER A 548 -9.88 -17.05 -17.85
C SER A 548 -8.84 -18.00 -17.28
N THR A 549 -7.82 -17.45 -16.60
CA THR A 549 -6.84 -18.27 -15.88
C THR A 549 -7.51 -19.11 -14.79
N THR A 550 -8.63 -18.66 -14.24
CA THR A 550 -9.44 -19.41 -13.27
C THR A 550 -9.98 -20.70 -13.87
N ASP A 551 -10.41 -20.69 -15.14
CA ASP A 551 -10.92 -21.87 -15.83
C ASP A 551 -9.80 -22.91 -16.03
N ALA A 552 -8.58 -22.47 -16.37
CA ALA A 552 -7.41 -23.35 -16.49
C ALA A 552 -7.02 -23.97 -15.13
N ILE A 553 -7.05 -23.17 -14.06
CA ILE A 553 -6.79 -23.65 -12.69
C ILE A 553 -7.84 -24.67 -12.27
N PHE A 554 -9.12 -24.43 -12.59
CA PHE A 554 -10.22 -25.35 -12.31
C PHE A 554 -10.05 -26.67 -13.07
N ALA A 555 -9.70 -26.64 -14.35
CA ALA A 555 -9.43 -27.84 -15.14
C ALA A 555 -8.28 -28.67 -14.53
N LEU A 556 -7.20 -28.03 -14.11
CA LEU A 556 -6.08 -28.70 -13.43
C LEU A 556 -6.52 -29.34 -12.11
N ARG A 557 -7.38 -28.67 -11.33
CA ARG A 557 -7.93 -29.22 -10.08
C ARG A 557 -8.74 -30.49 -10.31
N ILE A 558 -9.63 -30.49 -11.30
CA ILE A 558 -10.41 -31.69 -11.66
C ILE A 558 -9.47 -32.84 -12.05
N LEU A 559 -8.41 -32.55 -12.81
CA LEU A 559 -7.41 -33.55 -13.19
C LEU A 559 -6.74 -34.14 -11.94
N MET A 560 -6.32 -33.28 -10.99
CA MET A 560 -5.72 -33.71 -9.73
C MET A 560 -6.67 -34.57 -8.89
N GLU A 561 -7.95 -34.21 -8.81
CA GLU A 561 -8.97 -34.98 -8.08
C GLU A 561 -9.19 -36.37 -8.71
N LYS A 562 -9.36 -36.45 -10.03
CA LYS A 562 -9.57 -37.73 -10.74
C LYS A 562 -8.39 -38.70 -10.60
N TYR A 563 -7.16 -38.20 -10.69
CA TYR A 563 -5.97 -39.05 -10.52
C TYR A 563 -5.82 -39.51 -9.06
N ARG A 564 -6.17 -38.65 -8.10
CA ARG A 564 -6.20 -39.00 -6.68
C ARG A 564 -7.24 -40.08 -6.37
N ASP A 565 -8.46 -39.94 -6.91
CA ASP A 565 -9.53 -40.93 -6.74
C ASP A 565 -9.16 -42.28 -7.37
N GLY A 566 -8.45 -42.25 -8.51
CA GLY A 566 -7.95 -43.44 -9.18
C GLY A 566 -6.65 -44.02 -8.58
N GLN A 567 -6.12 -43.46 -7.50
CA GLN A 567 -4.82 -43.81 -6.90
C GLN A 567 -3.66 -43.84 -7.93
N ARG A 568 -3.68 -42.92 -8.90
CA ARG A 568 -2.64 -42.78 -9.92
C ARG A 568 -1.80 -41.55 -9.64
N GLU A 569 -0.51 -41.64 -9.95
CA GLU A 569 0.39 -40.51 -9.86
C GLU A 569 0.14 -39.51 -11.00
N LEU A 570 0.14 -38.22 -10.66
CA LEU A 570 0.03 -37.11 -11.61
C LEU A 570 1.27 -36.22 -11.48
N HIS A 571 2.02 -36.08 -12.56
CA HIS A 571 3.17 -35.16 -12.63
C HIS A 571 2.80 -33.90 -13.39
N CYS A 572 3.01 -32.73 -12.78
CA CYS A 572 2.74 -31.43 -13.37
C CYS A 572 4.04 -30.65 -13.57
N VAL A 573 4.28 -30.16 -14.79
CA VAL A 573 5.42 -29.31 -15.11
C VAL A 573 4.94 -27.89 -15.35
N PHE A 574 5.46 -26.93 -14.58
CA PHE A 574 5.19 -25.50 -14.76
C PHE A 574 6.39 -24.82 -15.39
N VAL A 575 6.18 -24.21 -16.55
CA VAL A 575 7.21 -23.45 -17.25
C VAL A 575 6.94 -21.96 -17.04
N ASP A 576 7.91 -21.25 -16.46
CA ASP A 576 7.92 -19.78 -16.35
C ASP A 576 8.93 -19.22 -17.34
N LEU A 577 8.46 -18.37 -18.26
CA LEU A 577 9.30 -17.81 -19.31
C LEU A 577 9.78 -16.41 -18.91
N GLU A 578 11.08 -16.25 -18.72
CA GLU A 578 11.65 -14.95 -18.42
C GLU A 578 11.50 -14.00 -19.63
N LYS A 579 10.87 -12.84 -19.40
CA LYS A 579 10.74 -11.75 -20.38
C LYS A 579 10.24 -12.22 -21.76
N ALA A 580 9.28 -13.16 -21.73
CA ALA A 580 8.79 -13.89 -22.89
C ALA A 580 8.39 -13.00 -24.09
N TYR A 581 7.81 -11.82 -23.85
CA TYR A 581 7.37 -10.90 -24.91
C TYR A 581 8.50 -10.00 -25.44
N ASP A 582 9.48 -9.69 -24.61
CA ASP A 582 10.56 -8.78 -24.97
C ASP A 582 11.59 -9.50 -25.87
N ARG A 583 11.75 -10.82 -25.67
CA ARG A 583 12.74 -11.68 -26.35
C ARG A 583 12.15 -12.52 -27.49
N VAL A 584 11.02 -12.11 -28.08
CA VAL A 584 10.40 -12.87 -29.19
C VAL A 584 11.10 -12.55 -30.51
N LEU A 585 11.56 -13.60 -31.19
CA LEU A 585 12.04 -13.53 -32.57
C LEU A 585 10.88 -13.19 -33.51
N ARG A 586 10.92 -11.98 -34.07
CA ARG A 586 9.86 -11.48 -34.96
C ARG A 586 9.78 -12.25 -36.27
N GLU A 587 10.92 -12.64 -36.84
CA GLU A 587 10.99 -13.40 -38.09
C GLU A 587 10.37 -14.79 -37.95
N GLU A 588 10.69 -15.50 -36.86
CA GLU A 588 10.10 -16.80 -36.53
C GLU A 588 8.58 -16.71 -36.33
N LEU A 589 8.10 -15.64 -35.66
CA LEU A 589 6.67 -15.37 -35.48
C LEU A 589 5.92 -15.33 -36.83
N TRP A 590 6.54 -14.72 -37.84
CA TRP A 590 5.98 -14.66 -39.20
C TRP A 590 6.11 -16.01 -39.90
N TYR A 591 7.26 -16.68 -39.79
CA TYR A 591 7.45 -18.02 -40.37
C TYR A 591 6.39 -19.02 -39.90
N TRP A 592 6.20 -19.18 -38.58
CA TRP A 592 5.19 -20.08 -38.01
C TRP A 592 3.78 -19.81 -38.54
N ARG A 593 3.44 -18.53 -38.68
CA ARG A 593 2.12 -18.09 -39.11
C ARG A 593 1.84 -18.39 -40.58
N VAL A 594 2.84 -18.26 -41.45
CA VAL A 594 2.72 -18.56 -42.87
C VAL A 594 2.81 -20.09 -43.08
N TRP A 595 3.60 -20.79 -42.27
CA TRP A 595 3.76 -22.26 -42.32
C TRP A 595 2.49 -23.02 -41.91
N GLU A 596 1.77 -22.59 -40.87
CA GLU A 596 0.50 -23.21 -40.45
C GLU A 596 -0.62 -23.12 -41.51
N ARG A 597 -0.63 -22.10 -42.38
CA ARG A 597 -1.60 -22.01 -43.48
C ARG A 597 -1.34 -23.01 -44.61
N GLY A 598 -0.15 -23.60 -44.67
CA GLY A 598 0.26 -24.55 -45.72
C GLY A 598 -0.20 -26.00 -45.48
N ARG A 599 -0.65 -26.37 -44.27
CA ARG A 599 -1.18 -27.71 -43.98
C ARG A 599 -2.59 -27.62 -43.41
N GLY A 600 -3.55 -28.16 -44.15
CA GLY A 600 -4.82 -28.55 -43.58
C GLY A 600 -4.60 -29.55 -42.45
N SER A 601 -5.29 -29.32 -41.33
CA SER A 601 -5.56 -30.26 -40.24
C SER A 601 -4.37 -30.91 -39.51
N SER A 602 -4.35 -30.68 -38.19
CA SER A 602 -3.59 -31.42 -37.16
C SER A 602 -2.07 -31.30 -37.20
N THR A 603 -1.52 -30.37 -36.44
CA THR A 603 -0.28 -30.67 -35.70
C THR A 603 -0.26 -29.93 -34.36
N SER A 604 -0.50 -30.69 -33.30
CA SER A 604 -0.20 -30.31 -31.93
C SER A 604 1.30 -30.08 -31.79
N ILE A 605 1.70 -29.11 -30.97
CA ILE A 605 3.09 -28.90 -30.55
C ILE A 605 3.65 -30.23 -30.02
N GLN A 606 4.45 -30.93 -30.83
CA GLN A 606 5.25 -32.06 -30.37
C GLN A 606 6.41 -31.48 -29.56
N VAL A 607 6.26 -31.51 -28.24
CA VAL A 607 7.38 -31.40 -27.31
C VAL A 607 8.35 -32.54 -27.63
N ALA A 608 9.60 -32.18 -27.87
CA ALA A 608 10.68 -33.09 -28.24
C ALA A 608 10.70 -34.35 -27.36
N ARG A 609 10.44 -35.51 -27.97
CA ARG A 609 10.91 -36.79 -27.45
C ARG A 609 12.38 -36.92 -27.88
N GLN A 610 13.29 -36.66 -26.97
CA GLN A 610 14.54 -37.43 -26.94
C GLN A 610 14.24 -38.67 -26.10
N GLU A 611 14.06 -39.81 -26.76
CA GLU A 611 14.08 -41.10 -26.06
C GLU A 611 15.55 -41.46 -25.77
N PRO A 612 15.92 -41.80 -24.52
CA PRO A 612 17.22 -42.41 -24.25
C PRO A 612 17.24 -43.82 -24.85
N PRO A 613 18.39 -44.31 -25.33
CA PRO A 613 18.46 -45.62 -25.96
C PRO A 613 18.34 -46.73 -24.91
N GLY A 614 17.30 -47.56 -25.04
CA GLY A 614 17.26 -48.94 -24.57
C GLY A 614 16.90 -49.18 -23.10
N GLY A 615 15.68 -49.68 -22.86
CA GLY A 615 15.27 -50.34 -21.61
C GLY A 615 13.82 -50.86 -21.71
N PRO A 616 13.51 -52.11 -21.31
CA PRO A 616 12.28 -52.79 -21.70
C PRO A 616 11.05 -52.29 -20.94
N ALA A 617 9.92 -52.41 -21.62
CA ALA A 617 8.59 -51.95 -21.27
C ALA A 617 8.13 -52.32 -19.84
N ALA A 618 7.72 -51.30 -19.07
CA ALA A 618 6.74 -51.42 -18.00
C ALA A 618 5.70 -50.30 -18.19
N GLY A 619 4.42 -50.68 -18.20
CA GLY A 619 3.31 -49.79 -18.55
C GLY A 619 3.13 -48.65 -17.56
N SER A 620 3.64 -47.47 -17.92
CA SER A 620 3.22 -46.19 -17.36
C SER A 620 2.76 -45.29 -18.51
N HIS A 621 1.44 -45.10 -18.64
CA HIS A 621 0.91 -44.06 -19.51
C HIS A 621 1.20 -42.69 -18.89
N THR A 622 2.38 -42.16 -19.17
CA THR A 622 2.80 -40.81 -18.80
C THR A 622 2.12 -39.81 -19.73
N LEU A 623 1.00 -39.24 -19.28
CA LEU A 623 0.35 -38.12 -19.96
C LEU A 623 0.94 -36.81 -19.41
N VAL A 624 1.88 -36.23 -20.15
CA VAL A 624 2.49 -34.94 -19.82
C VAL A 624 1.48 -33.82 -20.14
N ALA A 625 0.79 -33.33 -19.12
CA ALA A 625 -0.02 -32.12 -19.24
C ALA A 625 0.88 -30.88 -19.11
N VAL A 626 1.23 -30.27 -20.25
CA VAL A 626 1.94 -28.98 -20.26
C VAL A 626 0.92 -27.87 -19.99
N ALA A 627 0.86 -27.41 -18.74
CA ALA A 627 0.15 -26.19 -18.40
C ALA A 627 1.10 -25.00 -18.59
N GLN A 628 1.00 -24.30 -19.72
CA GLN A 628 1.62 -22.99 -19.86
C GLN A 628 0.99 -22.03 -18.85
N ARG A 629 1.75 -21.69 -17.80
CA ARG A 629 1.43 -20.56 -16.94
C ARG A 629 1.79 -19.28 -17.71
N THR A 630 0.91 -18.85 -18.61
CA THR A 630 0.94 -17.46 -19.06
C THR A 630 0.48 -16.60 -17.90
N TRP A 631 1.42 -16.11 -17.09
CA TRP A 631 1.13 -15.01 -16.17
C TRP A 631 0.69 -13.82 -17.02
N SER A 632 -0.58 -13.42 -16.84
CA SER A 632 -1.11 -12.21 -17.44
C SER A 632 -0.47 -10.98 -16.81
N GLU A 633 0.67 -10.54 -17.33
CA GLU A 633 1.17 -9.19 -17.09
C GLU A 633 1.61 -8.48 -18.39
N ALA A 634 1.05 -8.89 -19.53
CA ALA A 634 0.93 -8.04 -20.70
C ALA A 634 -0.53 -7.58 -20.83
N LYS A 635 -0.90 -6.49 -20.15
CA LYS A 635 -2.04 -5.66 -20.57
C LYS A 635 -1.63 -4.95 -21.86
N SER A 636 -1.82 -5.58 -23.02
CA SER A 636 -2.01 -4.81 -24.25
C SER A 636 -3.45 -4.27 -24.27
N ASP A 637 -3.56 -3.03 -23.79
CA ASP A 637 -4.62 -2.07 -24.10
C ASP A 637 -6.08 -2.51 -23.94
N THR A 638 -6.41 -3.05 -22.76
CA THR A 638 -7.66 -2.70 -22.09
C THR A 638 -7.42 -2.55 -20.58
N CYS A 639 -7.38 -1.32 -20.06
CA CYS A 639 -7.46 -1.09 -18.61
C CYS A 639 -8.85 -1.50 -18.09
N ALA A 640 -9.06 -2.77 -17.77
CA ALA A 640 -9.82 -3.09 -16.56
C ALA A 640 -8.91 -2.78 -15.37
N GLY A 641 -9.51 -2.40 -14.25
CA GLY A 641 -8.82 -2.02 -13.02
C GLY A 641 -7.80 -3.05 -12.56
N GLN A 642 -6.88 -2.62 -11.70
CA GLN A 642 -6.27 -3.52 -10.75
C GLN A 642 -7.35 -3.82 -9.71
N GLU A 643 -8.10 -4.89 -9.92
CA GLU A 643 -8.58 -5.70 -8.81
C GLU A 643 -7.72 -6.97 -8.86
N ASP A 644 -7.26 -7.42 -7.69
CA ASP A 644 -6.47 -8.62 -7.44
C ASP A 644 -4.96 -8.60 -7.77
N SER A 645 -4.23 -7.60 -7.25
CA SER A 645 -2.77 -7.71 -7.08
C SER A 645 -2.30 -7.40 -5.65
N GLU A 646 -2.96 -7.98 -4.64
CA GLU A 646 -2.40 -8.16 -3.30
C GLU A 646 -2.87 -9.49 -2.72
N ARG A 647 -2.33 -10.61 -3.23
CA ARG A 647 -2.28 -11.89 -2.51
C ARG A 647 -1.22 -12.77 -3.16
N GLY A 648 -0.11 -12.96 -2.45
CA GLY A 648 0.92 -13.94 -2.80
C GLY A 648 2.30 -13.36 -3.07
N LYS A 649 2.91 -12.66 -2.10
CA LYS A 649 4.38 -12.57 -1.98
C LYS A 649 4.79 -12.54 -0.50
N LYS A 650 5.11 -13.71 0.05
CA LYS A 650 6.09 -13.86 1.13
C LYS A 650 7.25 -14.68 0.57
N GLU A 651 8.43 -14.33 1.03
CA GLU A 651 9.75 -14.64 0.49
C GLU A 651 10.09 -16.14 0.42
N SER A 652 10.92 -16.49 -0.57
CA SER A 652 11.89 -17.58 -0.47
C SER A 652 13.27 -16.99 -0.79
N LYS A 653 14.07 -16.75 0.24
CA LYS A 653 15.52 -16.66 0.19
C LYS A 653 16.01 -17.57 1.32
N ASP A 654 16.68 -18.66 0.95
CA ASP A 654 18.06 -18.95 1.35
C ASP A 654 18.43 -20.38 0.93
N HIS A 655 19.50 -20.48 0.14
CA HIS A 655 20.34 -21.66 0.04
C HIS A 655 21.61 -21.31 0.79
N HIS A 656 21.87 -21.94 1.94
CA HIS A 656 23.19 -22.35 2.42
C HIS A 656 22.99 -23.63 3.25
N GLN A 657 24.00 -24.50 3.17
CA GLN A 657 24.01 -25.92 3.50
C GLN A 657 23.55 -26.26 4.93
N GLY A 658 22.73 -27.30 5.05
CA GLY A 658 22.32 -27.94 6.31
C GLY A 658 21.39 -29.12 6.02
N HIS A 659 21.61 -30.24 6.71
CA HIS A 659 20.99 -31.57 6.55
C HIS A 659 19.43 -31.62 6.55
N PRO A 660 18.81 -32.72 6.07
CA PRO A 660 17.39 -32.76 5.72
C PRO A 660 16.52 -32.99 6.96
N ASP A 661 15.57 -32.10 7.21
CA ASP A 661 14.46 -32.36 8.12
C ASP A 661 13.12 -31.80 7.60
N GLU A 662 12.07 -32.51 7.98
CA GLU A 662 10.69 -32.51 7.49
C GLU A 662 10.03 -31.12 7.31
N SER A 663 9.82 -30.68 6.06
CA SER A 663 8.96 -29.52 5.78
C SER A 663 8.17 -29.66 4.47
N GLY A 664 7.28 -30.65 4.41
CA GLY A 664 6.39 -30.92 3.28
C GLY A 664 4.94 -30.45 3.45
N LEU A 665 4.66 -29.27 4.03
CA LEU A 665 3.28 -28.81 4.25
C LEU A 665 3.12 -27.27 4.13
N CYS A 666 3.23 -26.72 2.93
CA CYS A 666 2.92 -25.29 2.70
C CYS A 666 2.39 -24.96 1.29
N TRP A 667 1.21 -25.47 0.91
CA TRP A 667 0.53 -25.06 -0.35
C TRP A 667 -1.02 -25.03 -0.29
N TRP A 668 -1.64 -24.56 0.81
CA TRP A 668 -3.11 -24.57 0.96
C TRP A 668 -3.75 -23.26 1.44
N GLN A 669 -3.47 -22.10 0.81
CA GLN A 669 -4.12 -20.85 1.24
C GLN A 669 -4.85 -19.99 0.20
N HIS A 670 -4.83 -20.27 -1.10
CA HIS A 670 -5.55 -19.42 -2.07
C HIS A 670 -6.31 -20.21 -3.12
N LEU A 671 -7.65 -20.26 -2.99
CA LEU A 671 -8.66 -20.25 -4.08
C LEU A 671 -10.06 -20.37 -3.44
N LYS A 672 -10.96 -19.44 -3.78
CA LYS A 672 -12.40 -19.52 -3.52
C LYS A 672 -13.05 -20.40 -4.60
N ALA A 673 -14.07 -21.13 -4.19
CA ALA A 673 -15.02 -21.93 -4.99
C ALA A 673 -14.61 -23.39 -5.29
N ASP A 674 -15.05 -24.31 -4.43
CA ASP A 674 -15.28 -25.73 -4.75
C ASP A 674 -16.69 -26.11 -4.24
N SER A 675 -17.35 -27.03 -4.94
CA SER A 675 -18.72 -27.50 -4.68
C SER A 675 -18.87 -28.15 -3.29
N PRO A 676 -19.95 -27.86 -2.51
CA PRO A 676 -20.13 -28.34 -1.13
C PRO A 676 -20.17 -29.86 -0.93
N ARG A 677 -20.35 -30.65 -2.00
CA ARG A 677 -20.60 -32.10 -1.90
C ARG A 677 -19.33 -32.92 -1.65
N THR A 678 -18.20 -32.59 -2.26
CA THR A 678 -16.97 -33.40 -2.17
C THR A 678 -16.26 -33.30 -0.82
N LEU A 679 -16.34 -32.12 -0.17
CA LEU A 679 -15.66 -31.86 1.11
C LEU A 679 -16.35 -32.53 2.30
N HIS A 680 -17.67 -32.74 2.22
CA HIS A 680 -18.42 -33.46 3.25
C HIS A 680 -18.08 -34.96 3.31
N THR A 681 -17.79 -35.57 2.15
CA THR A 681 -17.42 -36.98 2.03
C THR A 681 -16.02 -37.28 2.56
N ALA A 682 -15.11 -36.30 2.53
CA ALA A 682 -13.74 -36.39 3.05
C ALA A 682 -13.58 -35.96 4.53
N GLY A 683 -14.68 -35.74 5.25
CA GLY A 683 -14.69 -35.36 6.68
C GLY A 683 -14.33 -33.89 6.95
N PHE A 684 -14.27 -33.03 5.94
CA PHE A 684 -14.02 -31.61 6.08
C PHE A 684 -15.34 -30.82 6.12
N HIS A 685 -15.55 -30.08 7.20
CA HIS A 685 -16.74 -29.25 7.35
C HIS A 685 -16.37 -27.77 7.25
N GLY A 686 -17.10 -27.03 6.41
CA GLY A 686 -16.92 -25.58 6.30
C GLY A 686 -17.35 -24.90 7.61
N ARG A 687 -16.39 -24.30 8.34
CA ARG A 687 -16.68 -23.60 9.59
C ARG A 687 -16.08 -22.18 9.56
N ARG A 688 -16.75 -21.24 10.24
CA ARG A 688 -16.27 -19.85 10.34
C ARG A 688 -15.05 -19.79 11.28
N PRO A 689 -14.00 -19.01 10.96
CA PRO A 689 -12.92 -18.73 11.92
C PRO A 689 -13.48 -18.00 13.14
N ARG A 690 -13.15 -18.47 14.35
CA ARG A 690 -13.54 -17.80 15.59
C ARG A 690 -12.60 -16.63 15.87
N ARG A 691 -13.16 -15.52 16.35
CA ARG A 691 -12.42 -14.33 16.78
C ARG A 691 -11.99 -14.57 18.23
N THR A 692 -10.69 -14.66 18.49
CA THR A 692 -10.17 -14.72 19.85
C THR A 692 -9.02 -13.71 20.01
N PRO A 693 -8.96 -12.98 21.13
CA PRO A 693 -7.81 -12.13 21.44
C PRO A 693 -6.58 -13.00 21.71
N LEU A 694 -5.38 -12.51 21.37
CA LEU A 694 -4.12 -13.14 21.77
C LEU A 694 -3.99 -13.02 23.30
N LEU A 695 -4.04 -14.15 24.02
CA LEU A 695 -4.06 -14.19 25.48
C LEU A 695 -2.63 -14.32 26.04
N GLN A 696 -2.34 -13.61 27.13
CA GLN A 696 -1.13 -13.81 27.94
C GLN A 696 -1.28 -15.06 28.82
N ILE A 697 -0.16 -15.70 29.19
CA ILE A 697 -0.11 -16.95 29.99
C ILE A 697 -0.97 -16.87 31.28
N SER A 698 -0.95 -15.72 31.98
CA SER A 698 -1.77 -15.51 33.18
C SER A 698 -3.28 -15.59 32.94
N ARG A 699 -3.75 -15.24 31.72
CA ARG A 699 -5.17 -15.31 31.34
C ARG A 699 -5.58 -16.71 30.93
N THR A 700 -4.65 -17.51 30.38
CA THR A 700 -4.87 -18.94 30.11
C THR A 700 -5.14 -19.70 31.40
N ASN A 701 -4.36 -19.44 32.46
CA ASN A 701 -4.57 -20.08 33.77
C ASN A 701 -5.94 -19.73 34.39
N ALA A 702 -6.38 -18.48 34.27
CA ALA A 702 -7.69 -18.07 34.78
C ALA A 702 -8.87 -18.73 34.01
N ARG A 703 -8.70 -18.95 32.71
CA ARG A 703 -9.68 -19.68 31.88
C ARG A 703 -9.71 -21.16 32.21
N LEU A 704 -8.54 -21.78 32.41
CA LEU A 704 -8.43 -23.19 32.80
C LEU A 704 -9.02 -23.44 34.19
N ALA A 705 -8.78 -22.54 35.15
CA ALA A 705 -9.41 -22.58 36.46
C ALA A 705 -10.94 -22.47 36.38
N PHE A 706 -11.47 -21.56 35.55
CA PHE A 706 -12.92 -21.46 35.32
C PHE A 706 -13.49 -22.74 34.68
N ALA A 707 -12.80 -23.30 33.69
CA ALA A 707 -13.20 -24.54 33.01
C ALA A 707 -13.29 -25.71 33.99
N ASN A 708 -12.24 -25.91 34.79
CA ASN A 708 -12.15 -27.01 35.75
C ASN A 708 -13.26 -26.94 36.82
N VAL A 709 -13.58 -25.75 37.33
CA VAL A 709 -14.64 -25.57 38.34
C VAL A 709 -16.04 -25.84 37.79
N HIS A 710 -16.25 -25.63 36.49
CA HIS A 710 -17.58 -25.70 35.85
C HIS A 710 -17.73 -26.90 34.91
N LEU A 711 -16.72 -27.79 34.86
CA LEU A 711 -16.69 -28.96 33.97
C LEU A 711 -17.82 -29.95 34.32
N ASP A 712 -18.00 -30.20 35.62
CA ASP A 712 -18.91 -31.21 36.17
C ASP A 712 -20.29 -30.65 36.55
N LYS A 713 -20.59 -29.40 36.18
CA LYS A 713 -21.91 -28.80 36.41
C LYS A 713 -22.96 -29.43 35.50
N GLU A 714 -24.06 -29.87 36.10
CA GLU A 714 -25.21 -30.47 35.44
C GLU A 714 -25.90 -29.51 34.46
N GLU A 715 -26.66 -30.06 33.51
CA GLU A 715 -27.40 -29.28 32.50
C GLU A 715 -28.40 -28.31 33.14
N ASP A 716 -29.03 -28.69 34.25
CA ASP A 716 -29.98 -27.87 34.98
C ASP A 716 -29.36 -26.55 35.47
N PHE A 717 -28.09 -26.58 35.91
CA PHE A 717 -27.36 -25.38 36.28
C PHE A 717 -27.27 -24.40 35.10
N TRP A 718 -26.87 -24.87 33.91
CA TRP A 718 -26.72 -24.03 32.72
C TRP A 718 -28.05 -23.52 32.18
N SER A 719 -29.13 -24.30 32.34
CA SER A 719 -30.47 -23.87 32.00
C SER A 719 -30.96 -22.69 32.86
N SER A 720 -30.43 -22.57 34.08
CA SER A 720 -30.70 -21.49 35.04
C SER A 720 -29.81 -20.24 34.88
N VAL A 721 -28.91 -20.21 33.88
CA VAL A 721 -28.03 -19.06 33.63
C VAL A 721 -28.69 -18.06 32.67
N LEU A 722 -28.74 -16.79 33.09
CA LEU A 722 -29.13 -15.67 32.23
C LEU A 722 -27.88 -15.02 31.64
N TRP A 723 -27.63 -15.27 30.36
CA TRP A 723 -26.49 -14.76 29.60
C TRP A 723 -26.77 -13.35 29.10
N SER A 724 -25.79 -12.43 29.18
CA SER A 724 -25.94 -11.06 28.68
C SER A 724 -24.66 -10.54 28.04
N ASP A 725 -24.81 -9.61 27.09
CA ASP A 725 -23.70 -8.93 26.38
C ASP A 725 -24.21 -7.73 25.55
N GLU A 726 -23.28 -6.95 25.00
CA GLU A 726 -23.54 -5.87 24.04
C GLU A 726 -23.07 -6.19 22.62
N THR A 727 -23.89 -5.87 21.62
CA THR A 727 -23.46 -5.96 20.22
C THR A 727 -23.71 -4.69 19.43
N LYS A 728 -22.91 -4.48 18.40
CA LYS A 728 -23.08 -3.41 17.41
C LYS A 728 -23.57 -4.02 16.09
N ILE A 729 -24.64 -3.45 15.54
CA ILE A 729 -25.17 -3.76 14.21
C ILE A 729 -24.98 -2.52 13.33
N GLU A 730 -24.32 -2.70 12.18
CA GLU A 730 -24.02 -1.64 11.21
C GLU A 730 -25.17 -1.51 10.21
N LEU A 731 -25.44 -0.29 9.72
CA LEU A 731 -26.51 -0.04 8.74
C LEU A 731 -26.08 -0.47 7.32
N PHE A 732 -24.79 -0.31 6.99
CA PHE A 732 -24.19 -0.71 5.72
C PHE A 732 -22.83 -1.41 5.97
N GLY A 733 -22.67 -2.64 5.45
CA GLY A 733 -21.49 -3.53 5.67
C GLY A 733 -21.67 -4.41 6.91
N HIS A 734 -21.35 -5.70 6.98
CA HIS A 734 -20.47 -6.60 6.21
C HIS A 734 -21.21 -7.90 5.88
N ASN A 735 -21.12 -8.38 4.63
CA ASN A 735 -21.15 -9.82 4.32
C ASN A 735 -20.36 -10.08 3.04
N ASP A 736 -19.04 -10.18 3.20
CA ASP A 736 -18.21 -11.00 2.33
C ASP A 736 -17.18 -11.68 3.23
N VAL A 737 -17.51 -12.88 3.74
CA VAL A 737 -16.64 -13.63 4.66
C VAL A 737 -16.31 -14.99 4.04
N ALA A 738 -15.01 -15.21 3.80
CA ALA A 738 -14.47 -16.47 3.33
C ALA A 738 -14.58 -17.57 4.41
N PHE A 739 -14.93 -18.78 3.99
CA PHE A 739 -14.88 -20.00 4.80
C PHE A 739 -13.45 -20.57 4.82
N ILE A 740 -13.01 -21.13 5.96
CA ILE A 740 -11.72 -21.85 6.08
C ILE A 740 -12.05 -23.29 6.45
N TRP A 741 -11.46 -24.25 5.71
CA TRP A 741 -11.63 -25.68 5.94
C TRP A 741 -10.57 -26.17 6.94
N ARG A 742 -10.96 -26.88 8.00
CA ARG A 742 -10.04 -27.37 9.05
C ARG A 742 -10.45 -28.74 9.59
N LYS A 743 -9.50 -29.52 10.12
CA LYS A 743 -9.72 -30.77 10.85
C LYS A 743 -10.17 -30.52 12.31
N LYS A 744 -10.71 -31.54 12.97
CA LYS A 744 -11.15 -31.49 14.39
C LYS A 744 -9.91 -31.37 15.30
N GLY A 745 -9.76 -30.25 16.02
CA GLY A 745 -8.67 -30.01 16.99
C GLY A 745 -7.73 -28.83 16.69
N GLU A 746 -7.61 -28.38 15.43
CA GLU A 746 -6.58 -27.41 15.00
C GLU A 746 -7.05 -25.94 15.04
N ALA A 747 -7.96 -25.62 15.96
CA ALA A 747 -8.71 -24.36 15.95
C ALA A 747 -7.87 -23.12 16.26
N PHE A 748 -6.76 -23.27 16.99
CA PHE A 748 -5.94 -22.18 17.54
C PHE A 748 -4.67 -21.87 16.73
N ASN A 749 -4.48 -22.53 15.59
CA ASN A 749 -3.30 -22.29 14.75
C ASN A 749 -3.33 -20.84 14.19
N PRO A 750 -2.25 -20.05 14.35
CA PRO A 750 -2.15 -18.67 13.85
C PRO A 750 -2.43 -18.50 12.35
N LYS A 751 -2.30 -19.58 11.55
CA LYS A 751 -2.64 -19.61 10.12
C LYS A 751 -4.16 -19.52 9.83
N ASN A 752 -5.00 -19.65 10.86
CA ASN A 752 -6.47 -19.69 10.78
C ASN A 752 -7.17 -18.44 11.34
N THR A 753 -6.44 -17.34 11.60
CA THR A 753 -6.97 -16.08 12.18
C THR A 753 -6.65 -14.84 11.32
N ILE A 754 -7.51 -13.80 11.34
CA ILE A 754 -7.40 -12.57 10.53
C ILE A 754 -7.66 -11.32 11.42
N PRO A 755 -6.88 -10.22 11.30
CA PRO A 755 -7.12 -8.96 12.04
C PRO A 755 -8.08 -7.97 11.34
N THR A 756 -8.77 -7.11 12.10
CA THR A 756 -9.79 -6.15 11.61
C THR A 756 -9.68 -4.73 12.21
N VAL A 757 -10.08 -3.70 11.46
CA VAL A 757 -10.07 -2.25 11.81
C VAL A 757 -11.50 -1.68 11.89
N LYS A 758 -11.75 -0.64 12.70
CA LYS A 758 -13.08 0.00 12.92
C LYS A 758 -13.21 1.34 12.16
N HIS A 759 -14.40 1.55 11.54
CA HIS A 759 -15.14 2.81 11.28
C HIS A 759 -15.55 3.10 9.81
N GLY A 760 -16.87 3.16 9.56
CA GLY A 760 -17.56 3.82 8.44
C GLY A 760 -18.89 3.14 8.07
N GLY A 761 -20.05 3.81 8.22
CA GLY A 761 -21.36 3.28 7.74
C GLY A 761 -22.61 3.53 8.61
N GLY A 762 -22.46 4.11 9.81
CA GLY A 762 -23.57 4.24 10.78
C GLY A 762 -23.89 2.92 11.49
N ASN A 763 -24.17 2.96 12.79
CA ASN A 763 -24.42 1.75 13.59
C ASN A 763 -25.37 2.00 14.77
N ARG A 764 -26.01 0.93 15.25
CA ARG A 764 -26.74 0.88 16.52
C ARG A 764 -26.12 -0.16 17.45
N MET A 765 -26.02 0.19 18.72
CA MET A 765 -25.57 -0.71 19.77
C MET A 765 -26.81 -1.23 20.53
N PHE A 766 -26.82 -2.51 20.82
CA PHE A 766 -27.88 -3.18 21.57
C PHE A 766 -27.27 -3.92 22.76
N TRP A 767 -27.99 -3.92 23.87
CA TRP A 767 -27.78 -4.83 25.00
C TRP A 767 -28.90 -5.86 24.98
N GLY A 768 -28.60 -7.12 25.22
CA GLY A 768 -29.62 -8.16 25.31
C GLY A 768 -29.23 -9.25 26.27
N CYS A 769 -30.23 -10.05 26.65
CA CYS A 769 -30.04 -11.22 27.50
C CYS A 769 -30.88 -12.40 27.01
N PHE A 770 -30.45 -13.63 27.30
CA PHE A 770 -31.21 -14.84 26.97
C PHE A 770 -30.85 -16.00 27.92
N SER A 771 -31.71 -17.01 27.99
CA SER A 771 -31.45 -18.28 28.67
C SER A 771 -31.84 -19.45 27.77
N ALA A 772 -31.69 -20.69 28.25
CA ALA A 772 -32.22 -21.86 27.54
C ALA A 772 -33.74 -21.74 27.27
N GLY A 773 -34.49 -20.99 28.10
CA GLY A 773 -35.92 -20.74 27.94
C GLY A 773 -36.31 -19.82 26.77
N GLY A 774 -35.36 -19.14 26.13
CA GLY A 774 -35.62 -18.22 25.02
C GLY A 774 -34.92 -16.85 25.12
N PRO A 775 -35.20 -15.93 24.18
CA PRO A 775 -34.67 -14.57 24.20
C PRO A 775 -35.36 -13.72 25.27
N GLY A 776 -34.55 -13.06 26.11
CA GLY A 776 -34.98 -12.05 27.08
C GLY A 776 -35.16 -10.69 26.43
N ASN A 777 -35.06 -9.61 27.21
CA ASN A 777 -35.25 -8.26 26.69
C ASN A 777 -34.07 -7.75 25.85
N LEU A 778 -34.36 -7.01 24.76
CA LEU A 778 -33.39 -6.34 23.89
C LEU A 778 -33.54 -4.81 24.01
N ILE A 779 -32.48 -4.13 24.46
CA ILE A 779 -32.49 -2.69 24.76
C ILE A 779 -31.49 -1.96 23.84
N THR A 780 -31.96 -0.90 23.19
CA THR A 780 -31.12 -0.04 22.35
C THR A 780 -30.26 0.87 23.22
N VAL A 781 -28.97 0.95 22.91
CA VAL A 781 -27.98 1.76 23.64
C VAL A 781 -27.57 2.95 22.77
N ASN A 782 -27.81 4.15 23.29
CA ASN A 782 -27.46 5.40 22.61
C ASN A 782 -26.05 5.86 23.02
N GLY A 783 -25.13 5.86 22.05
CA GLY A 783 -23.74 6.28 22.26
C GLY A 783 -22.88 5.21 22.93
N THR A 784 -21.75 5.62 23.49
CA THR A 784 -20.85 4.74 24.26
C THR A 784 -21.44 4.49 25.65
N MET A 785 -21.68 3.23 26.01
CA MET A 785 -22.29 2.86 27.29
C MET A 785 -21.39 3.22 28.49
N LYS A 786 -21.92 4.00 29.43
CA LYS A 786 -21.28 4.29 30.73
C LYS A 786 -21.88 3.44 31.87
N LYS A 787 -21.18 3.34 33.00
CA LYS A 787 -21.60 2.56 34.18
C LYS A 787 -22.99 2.94 34.71
N GLU A 788 -23.38 4.21 34.66
CA GLU A 788 -24.71 4.67 35.08
C GLU A 788 -25.80 4.24 34.09
N GLN A 789 -25.50 4.23 32.79
CA GLN A 789 -26.41 3.74 31.76
C GLN A 789 -26.59 2.22 31.85
N TYR A 790 -25.54 1.48 32.25
CA TYR A 790 -25.64 0.04 32.49
C TYR A 790 -26.62 -0.28 33.63
N ILE A 791 -26.53 0.42 34.76
CA ILE A 791 -27.49 0.26 35.88
C ILE A 791 -28.93 0.60 35.43
N LYS A 792 -29.10 1.59 34.57
CA LYS A 792 -30.42 1.93 33.98
C LYS A 792 -30.97 0.83 33.09
N ILE A 793 -30.11 0.17 32.30
CA ILE A 793 -30.47 -0.99 31.48
C ILE A 793 -30.88 -2.17 32.36
N LEU A 794 -30.16 -2.42 33.46
CA LEU A 794 -30.53 -3.45 34.44
C LEU A 794 -31.83 -3.15 35.19
N ASN A 795 -32.19 -1.86 35.40
CA ASN A 795 -33.40 -1.45 36.12
C ASN A 795 -34.64 -1.15 35.25
N ASN A 796 -34.52 -1.24 33.91
CA ASN A 796 -35.48 -0.76 32.91
C ASN A 796 -35.89 0.72 33.09
N ASN A 797 -35.78 1.52 32.03
CA ASN A 797 -35.85 2.99 32.08
C ASN A 797 -37.22 3.59 32.49
N ASN A 798 -38.26 2.80 32.77
CA ASN A 798 -39.63 3.33 32.92
C ASN A 798 -40.45 2.89 34.14
N ASN A 799 -40.04 1.94 35.02
CA ASN A 799 -40.90 1.64 36.18
C ASN A 799 -40.30 0.85 37.36
N ASN A 800 -39.09 1.16 37.83
CA ASN A 800 -38.50 0.58 39.06
C ASN A 800 -38.44 -0.98 39.13
N ASN A 801 -38.70 -1.65 38.00
CA ASN A 801 -38.80 -3.09 37.86
C ASN A 801 -37.57 -3.62 37.16
N ASN A 802 -36.82 -4.43 37.89
CA ASN A 802 -35.55 -5.01 37.50
C ASN A 802 -35.67 -5.79 36.16
N ASN A 803 -35.13 -5.23 35.08
CA ASN A 803 -35.19 -5.75 33.70
C ASN A 803 -34.71 -7.20 33.60
N ILE A 804 -33.67 -7.55 34.36
CA ILE A 804 -33.10 -8.91 34.36
C ILE A 804 -33.98 -9.88 35.15
N ARG A 805 -34.68 -9.44 36.21
CA ARG A 805 -35.70 -10.28 36.88
C ARG A 805 -36.91 -10.50 35.99
N GLN A 806 -37.40 -9.45 35.33
CA GLN A 806 -38.52 -9.59 34.38
C GLN A 806 -38.16 -10.55 33.24
N SER A 807 -36.93 -10.49 32.74
CA SER A 807 -36.44 -11.43 31.74
C SER A 807 -36.33 -12.85 32.32
N ALA A 808 -35.84 -13.02 33.54
CA ALA A 808 -35.77 -14.33 34.21
C ALA A 808 -37.15 -14.95 34.45
N GLU A 809 -38.11 -14.17 34.97
CA GLU A 809 -39.50 -14.58 35.20
C GLU A 809 -40.20 -14.96 33.89
N LYS A 810 -40.05 -14.13 32.84
CA LYS A 810 -40.60 -14.41 31.51
C LYS A 810 -40.04 -15.71 30.92
N LEU A 811 -38.79 -16.03 31.23
CA LEU A 811 -38.10 -17.22 30.73
C LEU A 811 -38.30 -18.44 31.64
N GLY A 812 -39.10 -18.34 32.70
CA GLY A 812 -39.38 -19.43 33.63
C GLY A 812 -38.17 -19.90 34.43
N LEU A 813 -37.16 -19.03 34.61
CA LEU A 813 -36.00 -19.34 35.45
C LEU A 813 -36.48 -19.37 36.92
N GLY A 814 -36.31 -20.50 37.61
CA GLY A 814 -36.78 -20.69 38.99
C GLY A 814 -36.17 -19.70 39.99
N HIS A 815 -36.43 -19.90 41.29
CA HIS A 815 -36.02 -18.95 42.34
C HIS A 815 -34.49 -18.78 42.50
N GLN A 816 -33.69 -19.70 41.95
CA GLN A 816 -32.22 -19.66 41.98
C GLN A 816 -31.67 -19.64 40.56
N TRP A 817 -31.46 -18.45 40.00
CA TRP A 817 -30.83 -18.25 38.70
C TRP A 817 -29.53 -17.44 38.84
N THR A 818 -28.62 -17.64 37.89
CA THR A 818 -27.30 -16.96 37.90
C THR A 818 -27.20 -15.99 36.73
N PHE A 819 -26.78 -14.75 37.00
CA PHE A 819 -26.56 -13.74 35.99
C PHE A 819 -25.12 -13.79 35.46
N GLN A 820 -24.96 -13.81 34.14
CA GLN A 820 -23.65 -13.73 33.50
C GLN A 820 -23.49 -12.37 32.78
N HIS A 821 -22.36 -11.72 33.05
CA HIS A 821 -21.85 -10.56 32.32
C HIS A 821 -20.31 -10.61 32.30
N ASP A 822 -19.67 -9.86 31.38
CA ASP A 822 -18.22 -9.85 31.27
C ASP A 822 -17.53 -8.95 32.33
N ASN A 823 -16.20 -9.02 32.42
CA ASN A 823 -15.40 -8.23 33.35
C ASN A 823 -15.02 -6.83 32.80
N ASP A 824 -15.82 -6.23 31.92
CA ASP A 824 -15.58 -4.85 31.49
C ASP A 824 -15.49 -3.91 32.72
N PRO A 825 -14.56 -2.94 32.74
CA PRO A 825 -14.47 -1.94 33.81
C PRO A 825 -15.82 -1.31 34.22
N LYS A 826 -16.78 -1.19 33.29
CA LYS A 826 -18.14 -0.68 33.58
C LYS A 826 -18.97 -1.65 34.43
N HIS A 827 -18.81 -2.96 34.22
CA HIS A 827 -19.52 -4.02 34.95
C HIS A 827 -18.93 -4.28 36.33
N THR A 828 -17.60 -4.10 36.46
CA THR A 828 -16.86 -4.32 37.71
C THR A 828 -16.81 -3.09 38.63
N ALA A 829 -17.42 -1.97 38.21
CA ALA A 829 -17.49 -0.73 38.99
C ALA A 829 -18.21 -0.94 40.33
N LYS A 830 -17.72 -0.26 41.40
CA LYS A 830 -18.27 -0.37 42.77
C LYS A 830 -19.80 -0.19 42.84
N VAL A 831 -20.34 0.76 42.06
CA VAL A 831 -21.78 1.06 41.99
C VAL A 831 -22.61 -0.08 41.39
N VAL A 832 -22.06 -0.82 40.41
CA VAL A 832 -22.75 -1.96 39.78
C VAL A 832 -22.69 -3.18 40.69
N LYS A 833 -21.53 -3.46 41.30
CA LYS A 833 -21.38 -4.54 42.29
C LYS A 833 -22.32 -4.35 43.48
N LYS A 834 -22.38 -3.13 44.03
CA LYS A 834 -23.30 -2.78 45.11
C LYS A 834 -24.75 -3.05 44.70
N TRP A 835 -25.17 -2.62 43.52
CA TRP A 835 -26.54 -2.84 43.03
C TRP A 835 -26.89 -4.33 42.87
N LEU A 836 -25.95 -5.16 42.37
CA LEU A 836 -26.15 -6.61 42.24
C LEU A 836 -26.31 -7.29 43.60
N THR A 837 -25.51 -6.88 44.60
CA THR A 837 -25.63 -7.35 45.99
C THR A 837 -26.94 -6.88 46.64
N ASP A 838 -27.30 -5.60 46.49
CA ASP A 838 -28.54 -5.03 47.04
C ASP A 838 -29.79 -5.72 46.47
N LYS A 839 -29.72 -6.25 45.24
CA LYS A 839 -30.79 -7.00 44.58
C LYS A 839 -30.67 -8.52 44.73
N ASN A 840 -29.76 -9.02 45.55
CA ASN A 840 -29.53 -10.44 45.81
C ASN A 840 -29.40 -11.27 44.52
N ILE A 841 -28.57 -10.80 43.57
CA ILE A 841 -28.37 -11.44 42.27
C ILE A 841 -27.04 -12.19 42.29
N ASN A 842 -27.09 -13.50 42.08
CA ASN A 842 -25.90 -14.34 41.96
C ASN A 842 -25.23 -14.07 40.61
N VAL A 843 -23.96 -13.69 40.63
CA VAL A 843 -23.17 -13.39 39.41
C VAL A 843 -22.23 -14.54 39.12
N LEU A 844 -22.23 -15.04 37.89
CA LEU A 844 -21.31 -16.08 37.45
C LEU A 844 -19.89 -15.52 37.40
N GLN A 845 -18.93 -16.19 38.04
CA GLN A 845 -17.52 -15.83 37.93
C GLN A 845 -17.07 -15.98 36.48
N TRP A 846 -16.50 -14.94 35.86
CA TRP A 846 -16.16 -14.96 34.44
C TRP A 846 -14.67 -14.72 34.19
N PRO A 847 -14.01 -15.45 33.28
CA PRO A 847 -12.65 -15.16 32.86
C PRO A 847 -12.62 -14.00 31.85
N SER A 848 -11.77 -12.99 32.09
CA SER A 848 -11.62 -11.83 31.20
C SER A 848 -11.24 -12.22 29.77
N GLN A 849 -11.74 -11.49 28.79
CA GLN A 849 -11.48 -11.71 27.35
C GLN A 849 -11.89 -13.10 26.83
N SER A 850 -13.02 -13.64 27.32
CA SER A 850 -13.53 -14.96 26.93
C SER A 850 -14.89 -14.91 26.23
N PRO A 851 -15.04 -14.18 25.10
CA PRO A 851 -16.31 -14.11 24.37
C PRO A 851 -16.71 -15.46 23.78
N ASP A 852 -15.73 -16.35 23.53
CA ASP A 852 -15.98 -17.69 23.03
C ASP A 852 -16.76 -18.56 24.01
N LEU A 853 -16.65 -18.31 25.32
CA LEU A 853 -17.40 -19.03 26.36
C LEU A 853 -18.82 -18.49 26.53
N ASN A 854 -19.12 -17.29 26.03
CA ASN A 854 -20.45 -16.67 26.16
C ASN A 854 -21.34 -17.08 24.98
N PRO A 855 -22.42 -17.87 25.20
CA PRO A 855 -23.28 -18.34 24.12
C PRO A 855 -24.05 -17.23 23.39
N ILE A 856 -24.24 -16.05 24.02
CA ILE A 856 -24.99 -14.94 23.41
C ILE A 856 -24.33 -14.40 22.14
N GLU A 857 -23.01 -14.59 21.99
CA GLU A 857 -22.28 -14.24 20.78
C GLU A 857 -22.78 -15.02 19.55
N ASN A 858 -23.24 -16.26 19.76
CA ASN A 858 -23.89 -17.05 18.71
C ASN A 858 -25.30 -16.51 18.39
N LEU A 859 -26.02 -16.03 19.41
CA LEU A 859 -27.34 -15.43 19.25
C LEU A 859 -27.27 -14.09 18.52
N TRP A 860 -26.25 -13.26 18.81
CA TRP A 860 -25.98 -12.03 18.08
C TRP A 860 -25.71 -12.27 16.60
N ARG A 861 -25.02 -13.36 16.28
CA ARG A 861 -24.79 -13.74 14.89
C ARG A 861 -26.10 -14.09 14.18
N GLU A 862 -26.98 -14.85 14.81
CA GLU A 862 -28.29 -15.21 14.25
C GLU A 862 -29.14 -13.95 14.02
N LEU A 863 -29.20 -13.05 15.01
CA LEU A 863 -29.90 -11.78 14.88
C LEU A 863 -29.39 -10.95 13.69
N LYS A 864 -28.06 -10.80 13.55
CA LYS A 864 -27.47 -10.04 12.43
C LYS A 864 -27.82 -10.63 11.07
N ILE A 865 -27.90 -11.96 10.94
CA ILE A 865 -28.29 -12.62 9.69
C ILE A 865 -29.74 -12.27 9.34
N ARG A 866 -30.66 -12.37 10.31
CA ARG A 866 -32.08 -12.07 10.13
C ARG A 866 -32.35 -10.59 9.82
N VAL A 867 -31.69 -9.69 10.54
CA VAL A 867 -31.79 -8.23 10.31
C VAL A 867 -31.30 -7.86 8.91
N MET A 868 -30.16 -8.42 8.47
CA MET A 868 -29.59 -8.11 7.16
C MET A 868 -30.42 -8.67 6.00
N ALA A 869 -31.13 -9.79 6.20
CA ALA A 869 -32.03 -10.35 5.20
C ALA A 869 -33.16 -9.35 4.82
N ARG A 870 -33.55 -8.46 5.74
CA ARG A 870 -34.60 -7.46 5.54
C ARG A 870 -34.12 -6.11 5.02
N ARG A 871 -32.80 -5.92 4.84
CA ARG A 871 -32.18 -4.73 4.22
C ARG A 871 -32.69 -3.38 4.76
N PRO A 872 -32.49 -3.07 6.05
CA PRO A 872 -32.89 -1.78 6.64
C PRO A 872 -32.24 -0.59 5.90
N SER A 873 -33.04 0.43 5.58
CA SER A 873 -32.61 1.63 4.85
C SER A 873 -32.13 2.77 5.75
N ASN A 874 -32.50 2.76 7.04
CA ASN A 874 -32.14 3.79 8.00
C ASN A 874 -32.02 3.25 9.44
N LEU A 875 -31.45 4.04 10.36
CA LEU A 875 -31.18 3.60 11.75
C LEU A 875 -32.44 3.33 12.59
N LYS A 876 -33.58 3.97 12.28
CA LYS A 876 -34.85 3.71 12.99
C LYS A 876 -35.45 2.37 12.54
N GLU A 877 -35.42 2.13 11.23
CA GLU A 877 -35.86 0.86 10.64
C GLU A 877 -34.97 -0.31 11.10
N LEU A 878 -33.65 -0.10 11.19
CA LEU A 878 -32.70 -1.06 11.75
C LEU A 878 -33.06 -1.48 13.19
N GLU A 879 -33.45 -0.50 14.02
CA GLU A 879 -33.85 -0.77 15.40
C GLU A 879 -35.15 -1.57 15.49
N LEU A 880 -36.16 -1.21 14.70
CA LEU A 880 -37.44 -1.89 14.69
C LEU A 880 -37.33 -3.33 14.17
N ILE A 881 -36.56 -3.53 13.10
CA ILE A 881 -36.29 -4.86 12.55
C ILE A 881 -35.49 -5.71 13.55
N ALA A 882 -34.48 -5.14 14.23
CA ALA A 882 -33.72 -5.89 15.22
C ALA A 882 -34.58 -6.37 16.39
N LYS A 883 -35.51 -5.54 16.89
CA LYS A 883 -36.43 -5.93 17.97
C LYS A 883 -37.44 -7.00 17.50
N ASP A 884 -37.98 -6.87 16.30
CA ASP A 884 -38.92 -7.82 15.71
C ASP A 884 -38.25 -9.20 15.46
N GLU A 885 -37.06 -9.22 14.85
CA GLU A 885 -36.34 -10.46 14.59
C GLU A 885 -35.85 -11.15 15.86
N TRP A 886 -35.51 -10.37 16.91
CA TRP A 886 -35.14 -10.91 18.22
C TRP A 886 -36.29 -11.66 18.89
N ALA A 887 -37.51 -11.13 18.82
CA ALA A 887 -38.69 -11.78 19.37
C ALA A 887 -39.06 -13.08 18.60
N LYS A 888 -38.67 -13.17 17.33
CA LYS A 888 -38.91 -14.33 16.45
C LYS A 888 -37.84 -15.42 16.54
N ILE A 889 -36.83 -15.28 17.41
CA ILE A 889 -35.83 -16.34 17.58
C ILE A 889 -36.49 -17.53 18.32
N PRO A 890 -36.50 -18.74 17.73
CA PRO A 890 -37.14 -19.90 18.36
C PRO A 890 -36.44 -20.32 19.66
N VAL A 891 -37.23 -20.75 20.66
CA VAL A 891 -36.75 -21.22 21.96
C VAL A 891 -35.76 -22.38 21.80
N GLU A 892 -35.96 -23.24 20.80
CA GLU A 892 -35.13 -24.40 20.46
C GLU A 892 -33.71 -23.97 20.07
N THR A 893 -33.57 -22.78 19.46
CA THR A 893 -32.27 -22.19 19.14
C THR A 893 -31.57 -21.77 20.42
N CYS A 894 -32.31 -21.17 21.35
CA CYS A 894 -31.81 -20.77 22.67
C CYS A 894 -31.45 -21.98 23.55
N LYS A 895 -32.26 -23.05 23.57
CA LYS A 895 -31.96 -24.32 24.26
C LYS A 895 -30.67 -24.94 23.76
N LYS A 896 -30.47 -25.01 22.43
CA LYS A 896 -29.23 -25.56 21.84
C LYS A 896 -27.97 -24.74 22.17
N LEU A 897 -28.12 -23.45 22.47
CA LEU A 897 -27.02 -22.54 22.80
C LEU A 897 -26.81 -22.38 24.31
N GLY A 898 -27.85 -22.56 25.13
CA GLY A 898 -27.83 -22.37 26.58
C GLY A 898 -26.90 -23.33 27.31
N PHE A 899 -26.51 -24.43 26.66
CA PHE A 899 -25.48 -25.34 27.12
C PHE A 899 -24.15 -25.00 26.43
N PRO A 900 -23.07 -24.65 27.16
CA PRO A 900 -21.74 -24.60 26.59
C PRO A 900 -21.43 -25.98 25.97
N PRO A 901 -21.09 -26.09 24.67
CA PRO A 901 -20.86 -27.38 24.02
C PRO A 901 -19.83 -28.22 24.81
N PRO A 902 -19.98 -29.55 24.92
CA PRO A 902 -19.01 -30.43 25.59
C PRO A 902 -17.57 -30.25 25.06
N VAL A 903 -17.46 -29.84 23.79
CA VAL A 903 -16.20 -29.53 23.10
C VAL A 903 -15.47 -28.31 23.68
N GLN A 904 -16.13 -27.41 24.42
CA GLN A 904 -15.48 -26.30 25.13
C GLN A 904 -15.07 -26.65 26.56
N ARG A 905 -15.60 -27.73 27.14
CA ARG A 905 -15.17 -28.25 28.45
C ARG A 905 -13.83 -29.01 28.35
N HIS A 906 -13.62 -29.76 27.27
CA HIS A 906 -12.37 -30.54 27.05
C HIS A 906 -11.26 -29.84 26.24
N ALA A 907 -11.54 -28.69 25.60
CA ALA A 907 -10.58 -28.01 24.73
C ALA A 907 -9.93 -26.76 25.36
N LEU A 908 -10.04 -26.61 26.69
CA LEU A 908 -9.45 -25.53 27.47
C LEU A 908 -8.20 -25.97 28.22
#